data_AF-H3GBL1-F1
#
_entry.id   AF-H3GBL1-F1
#
_cell.length_a   1.000
_cell.length_b   1.000
_cell.length_c   1.000
_cell.angle_alpha   90.00
_cell.angle_beta   90.00
_cell.angle_gamma   90.00
#
_symmetry.space_group_name_H-M   'P 1'
#
loop_
_entity.id
_entity.type
_entity.pdbx_description
1 polymer ?
#
loop_
_entity_poly.entity_id
_entity_poly.type
_entity_poly.pdbx_seq_one_letter_code
_entity_poly.pdbx_strand_id
1 'polypeptide(L)'
;MVLRVVLVALQALAFVAFVAVALAASDDTVQLSETFGGPHGTEFSDQASVVAGETVSFITIRTGERVDGISLGVSAPTAQTFTHGGTGGTDNTLTLGTGEYITSVVAHWDKKDGHTRIFYLSFTTSAGNSISGGTQTDSTGSATAPDGYQLAGFYGRGGDEIDLLGAIWASIAGTMESPATVAPANISASADGKTASSASAAQATTVPTTTSASSAQESPTQAEIYASSGSATASSTGSVAITSSGSTAAVNSTTSSTGSATDDGTLTTPESPSTTAPTTSGPATQLSQTFGGPHGTEFSDLTLATSGQTITSITVRAGDRIDGLTLVVSAPTAQTFTHGGTGGTENTLTLGAGEYITSMEAHWGQKDGHTRIFYLSFGTSAGNSITGGTQTDESGSASAPDGYQLGGFFGRDGDEIDLLGVVWTSIVVVDDTATSSAAATVSDSDIVLSDLYGGPHGVAFSDIDSIKFAQRASSITVRSGERVDAVTLNVATPTEVTMNHGGSGGTENTLTLGAGEYITSMEAHWGKKDDHTRVFYLNFVTSAGNSISGGTQTDDKATATAPDGFQLGGFYGRAEDEVDQLGAIWTRMSAVDLVLTDEQESSGSSLMYGTTIRNWVGSTVGVASDTACYRKSVDYNSTNICPLGYGKDGDDCIAQCPMAYPVSCSLECIPQNDDCALETLSKIGSVVAVALNAASGGVFGEILAVYKTAKWAVTCVANIVTVIRGLIFYLRYRQTTAPEGDTAELLTVAYQTDVVVYDLPVAVCTCLGIQVPSGAKFADTVLKIVEGIVKQAITNGDEIISTGENVLNLLTGAGALNSTDSTVDELQDLIDTNSSCGYELKRLTDHVVRSVNEIRNTTPDALVDDIRVTVYQSSIVMNDIPAVTNYCMKELLGNKTITAAFETRDMLRKTFGVIIDELVETGTTDMGKDVAEDEYMLKVANMGLVVLSTIDPTGIAYMASQFVQPICGPTAYLGEIDDGRLYDALGLTTVDEAFTGSYGTWTKTGDGVVHLIFESVDTEDVTVVVHSGGDKYAEVDVAAGDTVTWDATVPELQDKNMYLDRWRPGLLGLPGSGGGSLLLWIPRSSEGGHLEMHVRINVS
;
A
#
# COMPACT_ATOMS: atom_id res chain seq x y z
N MET A 1 -41.18 44.69 22.64
CA MET A 1 -41.91 43.52 22.11
C MET A 1 -40.96 42.62 21.33
N VAL A 2 -40.36 43.09 20.22
CA VAL A 2 -39.36 42.37 19.41
C VAL A 2 -38.33 41.58 20.23
N LEU A 3 -37.66 42.20 21.21
CA LEU A 3 -36.64 41.53 22.02
C LEU A 3 -37.15 40.30 22.81
N ARG A 4 -38.44 40.23 23.15
CA ARG A 4 -39.05 39.00 23.73
C ARG A 4 -39.33 37.94 22.68
N VAL A 5 -39.65 38.32 21.44
CA VAL A 5 -39.83 37.38 20.32
C VAL A 5 -38.49 36.75 19.96
N VAL A 6 -37.42 37.55 19.89
CA VAL A 6 -36.05 37.06 19.66
C VAL A 6 -35.60 36.12 20.78
N LEU A 7 -35.80 36.49 22.05
CA LEU A 7 -35.39 35.62 23.17
C LEU A 7 -36.18 34.29 23.21
N VAL A 8 -37.48 34.31 22.91
CA VAL A 8 -38.28 33.08 22.79
C VAL A 8 -37.90 32.26 21.56
N ALA A 9 -37.51 32.90 20.45
CA ALA A 9 -37.00 32.19 19.27
C ALA A 9 -35.64 31.51 19.54
N LEU A 10 -34.70 32.18 20.24
CA LEU A 10 -33.46 31.54 20.67
C LEU A 10 -33.69 30.43 21.69
N GLN A 11 -34.64 30.59 22.62
CA GLN A 11 -35.00 29.51 23.55
C GLN A 11 -35.67 28.33 22.84
N ALA A 12 -36.46 28.56 21.79
CA ALA A 12 -37.03 27.51 20.96
C ALA A 12 -35.95 26.80 20.11
N LEU A 13 -35.03 27.55 19.50
CA LEU A 13 -33.89 26.99 18.75
C LEU A 13 -32.96 26.18 19.65
N ALA A 14 -32.65 26.66 20.85
CA ALA A 14 -31.87 25.90 21.83
C ALA A 14 -32.59 24.61 22.28
N PHE A 15 -33.92 24.64 22.41
CA PHE A 15 -34.72 23.46 22.76
C PHE A 15 -34.85 22.47 21.59
N VAL A 16 -34.93 22.95 20.34
CA VAL A 16 -34.91 22.11 19.14
C VAL A 16 -33.53 21.47 18.95
N ALA A 17 -32.44 22.21 19.19
CA ALA A 17 -31.09 21.63 19.21
C ALA A 17 -30.94 20.55 20.30
N PHE A 18 -31.45 20.80 21.52
CA PHE A 18 -31.44 19.81 22.60
C PHE A 18 -32.30 18.56 22.34
N VAL A 19 -33.30 18.65 21.45
CA VAL A 19 -34.14 17.51 21.05
C VAL A 19 -33.57 16.79 19.81
N ALA A 20 -32.91 17.51 18.89
CA ALA A 20 -32.23 16.92 17.74
C ALA A 20 -31.00 16.10 18.16
N VAL A 21 -30.17 16.64 19.07
CA VAL A 21 -29.02 15.92 19.66
C VAL A 21 -29.45 14.70 20.49
N ALA A 22 -30.72 14.62 20.89
CA ALA A 22 -31.29 13.47 21.60
C ALA A 22 -31.99 12.44 20.68
N LEU A 23 -31.93 12.61 19.36
CA LEU A 23 -32.57 11.73 18.37
C LEU A 23 -31.66 11.28 17.21
N ALA A 24 -30.42 11.77 17.16
CA ALA A 24 -29.37 11.26 16.27
C ALA A 24 -28.40 10.37 17.08
N ALA A 25 -28.89 9.20 17.52
CA ALA A 25 -28.03 8.16 18.07
C ALA A 25 -27.63 7.22 16.92
N SER A 26 -26.35 7.28 16.52
CA SER A 26 -25.76 6.25 15.66
C SER A 26 -25.80 4.89 16.35
N ASP A 27 -25.88 3.81 15.58
CA ASP A 27 -25.86 2.42 16.09
C ASP A 27 -24.43 1.97 16.48
N ASP A 28 -23.60 2.93 16.89
CA ASP A 28 -22.22 2.76 17.30
C ASP A 28 -22.20 2.25 18.73
N THR A 29 -22.19 0.92 18.87
CA THR A 29 -22.43 0.20 20.14
C THR A 29 -21.46 0.54 21.28
N VAL A 30 -20.36 1.23 20.96
CA VAL A 30 -19.34 1.77 21.86
C VAL A 30 -19.07 3.23 21.48
N GLN A 31 -19.14 4.16 22.43
CA GLN A 31 -18.94 5.60 22.20
C GLN A 31 -17.90 6.18 23.17
N LEU A 32 -17.06 7.10 22.68
CA LEU A 32 -16.08 7.80 23.50
C LEU A 32 -16.63 9.13 24.04
N SER A 33 -16.28 9.50 25.27
CA SER A 33 -16.56 10.84 25.80
C SER A 33 -15.59 11.90 25.29
N GLU A 34 -15.74 13.16 25.73
CA GLU A 34 -14.60 14.09 25.75
C GLU A 34 -13.52 13.62 26.76
N THR A 35 -12.27 14.10 26.62
CA THR A 35 -11.18 13.79 27.56
C THR A 35 -10.92 14.93 28.55
N PHE A 36 -10.61 14.57 29.79
CA PHE A 36 -10.29 15.51 30.87
C PHE A 36 -8.82 15.37 31.26
N GLY A 37 -8.11 16.47 31.52
CA GLY A 37 -6.68 16.44 31.93
C GLY A 37 -5.74 17.18 30.99
N GLY A 38 -4.61 16.56 30.63
CA GLY A 38 -3.65 17.13 29.66
C GLY A 38 -2.63 16.13 29.11
N PRO A 39 -1.78 16.54 28.14
CA PRO A 39 -1.10 15.63 27.20
C PRO A 39 0.12 14.87 27.75
N HIS A 40 0.23 14.72 29.08
CA HIS A 40 1.35 14.03 29.73
C HIS A 40 1.04 12.53 29.89
N GLY A 41 2.05 11.73 30.23
CA GLY A 41 1.89 10.29 30.47
C GLY A 41 1.92 9.44 29.19
N THR A 42 1.95 8.13 29.36
CA THR A 42 1.81 7.14 28.28
C THR A 42 0.34 6.85 28.01
N GLU A 43 -0.01 6.60 26.75
CA GLU A 43 -1.39 6.32 26.34
C GLU A 43 -1.89 4.95 26.78
N PHE A 44 -3.20 4.88 27.03
CA PHE A 44 -3.95 3.65 27.25
C PHE A 44 -5.35 3.77 26.62
N SER A 45 -5.91 2.64 26.17
CA SER A 45 -7.31 2.55 25.74
C SER A 45 -7.81 1.12 25.91
N ASP A 46 -8.97 0.97 26.55
CA ASP A 46 -9.68 -0.30 26.69
C ASP A 46 -10.58 -0.60 25.47
N GLN A 47 -10.68 0.32 24.50
CA GLN A 47 -11.69 0.30 23.43
C GLN A 47 -11.72 -1.00 22.63
N ALA A 48 -10.55 -1.57 22.31
CA ALA A 48 -10.44 -2.82 21.56
C ALA A 48 -10.85 -4.09 22.37
N SER A 49 -11.16 -3.93 23.66
CA SER A 49 -11.60 -5.00 24.56
C SER A 49 -13.04 -4.80 25.08
N VAL A 50 -13.65 -3.64 24.84
CA VAL A 50 -15.00 -3.29 25.28
C VAL A 50 -16.05 -3.83 24.29
N VAL A 51 -17.14 -4.39 24.82
CA VAL A 51 -18.26 -4.92 24.02
C VAL A 51 -19.62 -4.51 24.59
N ALA A 52 -20.66 -4.52 23.75
CA ALA A 52 -22.03 -4.28 24.19
C ALA A 52 -22.53 -5.38 25.16
N GLY A 53 -23.36 -5.00 26.12
CA GLY A 53 -23.96 -5.92 27.11
C GLY A 53 -23.02 -6.37 28.23
N GLU A 54 -21.90 -5.69 28.42
CA GLU A 54 -21.01 -5.99 29.55
C GLU A 54 -21.72 -5.88 30.92
N THR A 55 -21.22 -6.62 31.90
CA THR A 55 -21.68 -6.51 33.30
C THR A 55 -20.52 -6.03 34.17
N VAL A 56 -20.40 -4.72 34.34
CA VAL A 56 -19.45 -4.11 35.28
C VAL A 56 -19.82 -4.50 36.71
N SER A 57 -18.84 -5.02 37.44
CA SER A 57 -18.98 -5.56 38.79
C SER A 57 -18.36 -4.68 39.86
N PHE A 58 -17.31 -3.93 39.53
CA PHE A 58 -16.73 -2.91 40.42
C PHE A 58 -15.97 -1.84 39.63
N ILE A 59 -15.81 -0.68 40.27
CA ILE A 59 -14.82 0.34 39.91
C ILE A 59 -13.94 0.62 41.13
N THR A 60 -12.63 0.72 40.93
CA THR A 60 -11.66 1.16 41.94
C THR A 60 -11.01 2.44 41.46
N ILE A 61 -10.94 3.45 42.32
CA ILE A 61 -10.04 4.60 42.14
C ILE A 61 -8.97 4.56 43.22
N ARG A 62 -7.74 4.86 42.84
CA ARG A 62 -6.57 4.79 43.72
C ARG A 62 -6.02 6.20 43.85
N THR A 63 -6.18 6.81 45.03
CA THR A 63 -6.02 8.28 45.18
C THR A 63 -5.28 8.69 46.46
N GLY A 64 -4.37 9.64 46.32
CA GLY A 64 -3.80 10.45 47.39
C GLY A 64 -4.35 11.87 47.35
N GLU A 65 -3.48 12.86 47.16
CA GLU A 65 -3.88 14.24 46.82
C GLU A 65 -4.41 14.38 45.38
N ARG A 66 -4.02 13.44 44.52
CA ARG A 66 -4.37 13.31 43.09
C ARG A 66 -4.93 11.91 42.84
N VAL A 67 -5.29 11.61 41.60
CA VAL A 67 -5.61 10.23 41.19
C VAL A 67 -4.33 9.56 40.71
N ASP A 68 -3.88 8.58 41.48
CA ASP A 68 -2.69 7.80 41.19
C ASP A 68 -3.01 6.71 40.13
N GLY A 69 -4.17 6.05 40.24
CA GLY A 69 -4.62 5.03 39.28
C GLY A 69 -6.12 4.73 39.33
N ILE A 70 -6.59 3.87 38.42
CA ILE A 70 -8.00 3.48 38.26
C ILE A 70 -8.12 2.04 37.71
N SER A 71 -9.16 1.30 38.14
CA SER A 71 -9.49 -0.03 37.62
C SER A 71 -10.99 -0.22 37.43
N LEU A 72 -11.39 -0.95 36.38
CA LEU A 72 -12.78 -1.33 36.11
C LEU A 72 -12.88 -2.84 35.93
N GLY A 73 -13.73 -3.51 36.69
CA GLY A 73 -13.87 -4.97 36.68
C GLY A 73 -15.14 -5.44 36.00
N VAL A 74 -15.02 -6.03 34.81
CA VAL A 74 -16.11 -6.62 34.03
C VAL A 74 -16.27 -8.11 34.41
N SER A 75 -17.51 -8.58 34.50
CA SER A 75 -17.83 -9.96 34.93
C SER A 75 -18.54 -10.83 33.89
N ALA A 76 -19.07 -10.22 32.82
CA ALA A 76 -19.68 -10.86 31.66
C ALA A 76 -19.66 -9.87 30.48
N PRO A 77 -19.71 -10.31 29.20
CA PRO A 77 -19.72 -11.71 28.76
C PRO A 77 -18.37 -12.40 29.04
N THR A 78 -17.26 -11.67 28.92
CA THR A 78 -15.92 -12.09 29.34
C THR A 78 -15.56 -11.43 30.67
N ALA A 79 -14.96 -12.18 31.59
CA ALA A 79 -14.49 -11.62 32.86
C ALA A 79 -13.11 -10.99 32.67
N GLN A 80 -13.02 -9.67 32.76
CA GLN A 80 -11.80 -8.89 32.54
C GLN A 80 -11.65 -7.76 33.56
N THR A 81 -10.46 -7.18 33.69
CA THR A 81 -10.22 -6.03 34.59
C THR A 81 -9.22 -5.08 33.97
N PHE A 82 -9.72 -3.93 33.52
CA PHE A 82 -8.91 -2.82 33.06
C PHE A 82 -8.23 -2.15 34.27
N THR A 83 -6.99 -1.70 34.13
CA THR A 83 -6.24 -1.03 35.21
C THR A 83 -5.16 -0.13 34.65
N HIS A 84 -5.25 1.17 34.97
CA HIS A 84 -4.42 2.24 34.42
C HIS A 84 -3.84 3.10 35.54
N GLY A 85 -2.69 3.74 35.26
CA GLY A 85 -1.97 4.55 36.23
C GLY A 85 -1.14 3.74 37.23
N GLY A 86 -0.70 4.41 38.29
CA GLY A 86 0.41 4.00 39.14
C GLY A 86 0.03 3.38 40.47
N THR A 87 1.05 2.91 41.19
CA THR A 87 0.90 2.26 42.50
C THR A 87 0.91 3.24 43.70
N GLY A 88 0.82 4.55 43.46
CA GLY A 88 0.66 5.58 44.49
C GLY A 88 -0.68 5.53 45.23
N GLY A 89 -1.01 6.54 46.04
CA GLY A 89 -2.35 6.69 46.63
C GLY A 89 -2.84 5.57 47.55
N THR A 90 -4.16 5.48 47.73
CA THR A 90 -4.88 4.43 48.46
C THR A 90 -6.12 4.00 47.68
N ASP A 91 -6.42 2.71 47.64
CA ASP A 91 -7.59 2.16 46.94
C ASP A 91 -8.91 2.53 47.63
N ASN A 92 -9.88 2.94 46.83
CA ASN A 92 -11.29 3.03 47.18
C ASN A 92 -12.07 2.27 46.09
N THR A 93 -12.97 1.35 46.49
CA THR A 93 -13.67 0.45 45.55
C THR A 93 -15.17 0.50 45.77
N LEU A 94 -15.93 0.72 44.70
CA LEU A 94 -17.38 0.58 44.65
C LEU A 94 -17.73 -0.70 43.88
N THR A 95 -18.24 -1.70 44.58
CA THR A 95 -18.85 -2.89 43.97
C THR A 95 -20.29 -2.56 43.58
N LEU A 96 -20.66 -2.86 42.34
CA LEU A 96 -22.00 -2.59 41.79
C LEU A 96 -22.98 -3.70 42.17
N GLY A 97 -24.25 -3.32 42.40
CA GLY A 97 -25.36 -4.26 42.55
C GLY A 97 -25.79 -4.91 41.22
N THR A 98 -26.61 -5.96 41.30
CA THR A 98 -27.14 -6.63 40.10
C THR A 98 -28.04 -5.69 39.29
N GLY A 99 -27.60 -5.34 38.07
CA GLY A 99 -28.30 -4.39 37.19
C GLY A 99 -28.05 -2.91 37.53
N GLU A 100 -27.12 -2.62 38.45
CA GLU A 100 -26.53 -1.30 38.62
C GLU A 100 -25.42 -1.10 37.58
N TYR A 101 -25.25 0.13 37.10
CA TYR A 101 -24.24 0.51 36.11
C TYR A 101 -23.78 1.96 36.34
N ILE A 102 -22.58 2.31 35.88
CA ILE A 102 -22.03 3.67 36.04
C ILE A 102 -22.53 4.56 34.89
N THR A 103 -23.07 5.73 35.25
CA THR A 103 -23.78 6.65 34.33
C THR A 103 -23.07 7.98 34.13
N SER A 104 -22.11 8.36 34.98
CA SER A 104 -21.37 9.62 34.80
C SER A 104 -20.00 9.59 35.48
N VAL A 105 -19.04 10.30 34.88
CA VAL A 105 -17.75 10.66 35.49
C VAL A 105 -17.65 12.18 35.62
N VAL A 106 -17.07 12.65 36.74
CA VAL A 106 -16.65 14.04 36.96
C VAL A 106 -15.15 14.02 37.23
N ALA A 107 -14.39 14.83 36.51
CA ALA A 107 -12.95 14.99 36.68
C ALA A 107 -12.61 16.42 37.10
N HIS A 108 -11.55 16.57 37.89
CA HIS A 108 -10.86 17.84 38.09
C HIS A 108 -9.37 17.66 37.83
N TRP A 109 -8.74 18.66 37.21
CA TRP A 109 -7.32 18.63 36.86
C TRP A 109 -6.63 19.97 37.10
N ASP A 110 -5.31 19.93 37.29
CA ASP A 110 -4.45 21.09 37.45
C ASP A 110 -2.99 20.68 37.19
N LYS A 111 -2.05 21.62 37.28
CA LYS A 111 -0.63 21.39 37.05
C LYS A 111 0.15 21.16 38.34
N LYS A 112 0.75 19.98 38.46
CA LYS A 112 1.73 19.59 39.48
C LYS A 112 3.11 19.58 38.83
N ASP A 113 4.05 20.35 39.37
CA ASP A 113 5.44 20.40 38.89
C ASP A 113 5.58 20.71 37.37
N GLY A 114 4.61 21.45 36.81
CA GLY A 114 4.51 21.79 35.39
C GLY A 114 3.64 20.85 34.55
N HIS A 115 3.45 19.59 35.00
CA HIS A 115 2.64 18.60 34.33
C HIS A 115 1.17 18.66 34.75
N THR A 116 0.26 18.57 33.79
CA THR A 116 -1.17 18.40 34.09
C THR A 116 -1.40 16.99 34.66
N ARG A 117 -2.22 16.90 35.72
CA ARG A 117 -2.64 15.66 36.39
C ARG A 117 -4.15 15.67 36.62
N ILE A 118 -4.79 14.52 36.65
CA ILE A 118 -6.11 14.37 37.27
C ILE A 118 -5.95 14.47 38.78
N PHE A 119 -6.48 15.54 39.36
CA PHE A 119 -6.43 15.79 40.79
C PHE A 119 -7.60 15.12 41.54
N TYR A 120 -8.77 14.94 40.91
CA TYR A 120 -9.92 14.26 41.51
C TYR A 120 -10.79 13.58 40.46
N LEU A 121 -11.38 12.45 40.84
CA LEU A 121 -12.47 11.79 40.11
C LEU A 121 -13.66 11.55 41.02
N SER A 122 -14.86 11.59 40.43
CA SER A 122 -16.09 11.04 40.99
C SER A 122 -16.87 10.27 39.93
N PHE A 123 -17.41 9.12 40.30
CA PHE A 123 -18.31 8.32 39.46
C PHE A 123 -19.66 8.16 40.16
N THR A 124 -20.75 8.17 39.38
CA THR A 124 -22.12 7.98 39.87
C THR A 124 -22.79 6.84 39.12
N THR A 125 -23.66 6.08 39.79
CA THR A 125 -24.38 4.94 39.22
C THR A 125 -25.87 5.20 39.00
N SER A 126 -26.49 4.35 38.19
CA SER A 126 -27.94 4.30 37.97
C SER A 126 -28.77 4.01 39.23
N ALA A 127 -28.16 3.44 40.28
CA ALA A 127 -28.78 3.28 41.60
C ALA A 127 -28.63 4.53 42.51
N GLY A 128 -27.89 5.56 42.07
CA GLY A 128 -27.58 6.75 42.87
C GLY A 128 -26.47 6.55 43.90
N ASN A 129 -25.70 5.46 43.81
CA ASN A 129 -24.45 5.32 44.55
C ASN A 129 -23.36 6.14 43.87
N SER A 130 -22.31 6.51 44.62
CA SER A 130 -21.16 7.22 44.06
C SER A 130 -19.86 6.87 44.77
N ILE A 131 -18.76 7.05 44.05
CA ILE A 131 -17.39 6.93 44.55
C ILE A 131 -16.59 8.15 44.13
N SER A 132 -15.74 8.69 45.01
CA SER A 132 -14.86 9.80 44.68
C SER A 132 -13.58 9.81 45.53
N GLY A 133 -12.54 10.49 45.02
CA GLY A 133 -11.22 10.55 45.64
C GLY A 133 -10.30 11.57 44.97
N GLY A 134 -9.25 12.00 45.68
CA GLY A 134 -8.37 13.10 45.29
C GLY A 134 -8.83 14.48 45.78
N THR A 135 -8.27 15.55 45.20
CA THR A 135 -8.54 16.96 45.55
C THR A 135 -9.24 17.70 44.40
N GLN A 136 -10.32 18.43 44.67
CA GLN A 136 -10.97 19.25 43.64
C GLN A 136 -10.16 20.52 43.33
N THR A 137 -10.03 20.85 42.06
CA THR A 137 -9.31 22.02 41.51
C THR A 137 -10.24 22.86 40.62
N ASP A 138 -9.79 24.04 40.19
CA ASP A 138 -10.64 24.98 39.41
C ASP A 138 -10.95 24.50 37.99
N SER A 139 -10.08 23.69 37.36
CA SER A 139 -10.38 23.02 36.08
C SER A 139 -11.21 21.77 36.34
N THR A 140 -12.40 21.69 35.74
CA THR A 140 -13.35 20.60 35.93
C THR A 140 -14.13 20.31 34.65
N GLY A 141 -14.58 19.07 34.50
CA GLY A 141 -15.37 18.59 33.37
C GLY A 141 -16.10 17.29 33.76
N SER A 142 -17.12 16.91 32.99
CA SER A 142 -17.95 15.75 33.34
C SER A 142 -18.64 15.14 32.13
N ALA A 143 -18.41 13.85 31.91
CA ALA A 143 -19.10 13.08 30.89
C ALA A 143 -20.23 12.25 31.50
N THR A 144 -21.35 12.15 30.79
CA THR A 144 -22.50 11.32 31.15
C THR A 144 -22.73 10.30 30.04
N ALA A 145 -23.12 9.08 30.39
CA ALA A 145 -23.48 8.06 29.43
C ALA A 145 -24.70 8.50 28.60
N PRO A 146 -24.74 8.23 27.29
CA PRO A 146 -25.96 8.33 26.49
C PRO A 146 -27.10 7.44 27.06
N ASP A 147 -28.35 7.78 26.74
CA ASP A 147 -29.50 6.98 27.16
C ASP A 147 -29.39 5.54 26.61
N GLY A 148 -29.34 4.55 27.50
CA GLY A 148 -29.16 3.13 27.16
C GLY A 148 -27.71 2.61 27.26
N TYR A 149 -26.74 3.49 27.56
CA TYR A 149 -25.32 3.15 27.67
C TYR A 149 -24.84 3.16 29.13
N GLN A 150 -23.70 2.50 29.38
CA GLN A 150 -22.99 2.46 30.66
C GLN A 150 -21.49 2.64 30.44
N LEU A 151 -20.74 3.03 31.49
CA LEU A 151 -19.28 2.95 31.45
C LEU A 151 -18.85 1.49 31.27
N ALA A 152 -17.99 1.22 30.29
CA ALA A 152 -17.47 -0.11 29.97
C ALA A 152 -15.93 -0.16 29.97
N GLY A 153 -15.26 0.97 29.71
CA GLY A 153 -13.80 1.08 29.79
C GLY A 153 -13.32 2.52 29.90
N PHE A 154 -12.01 2.72 29.81
CA PHE A 154 -11.36 4.01 29.79
C PHE A 154 -10.38 4.16 28.63
N TYR A 155 -10.09 5.41 28.28
CA TYR A 155 -8.94 5.74 27.45
C TYR A 155 -8.33 7.06 27.93
N GLY A 156 -7.08 7.34 27.55
CA GLY A 156 -6.39 8.55 27.99
C GLY A 156 -4.89 8.32 28.16
N ARG A 157 -4.31 8.96 29.18
CA ARG A 157 -2.87 8.93 29.47
C ARG A 157 -2.59 8.87 30.96
N GLY A 158 -1.53 8.17 31.36
CA GLY A 158 -1.11 8.05 32.75
C GLY A 158 0.32 7.53 32.91
N GLY A 159 0.72 7.30 34.15
CA GLY A 159 2.03 6.77 34.54
C GLY A 159 2.04 6.47 36.03
N ASP A 160 2.86 7.16 36.82
CA ASP A 160 2.76 7.14 38.29
C ASP A 160 1.43 7.73 38.83
N GLU A 161 0.83 8.63 38.05
CA GLU A 161 -0.45 9.31 38.30
C GLU A 161 -1.29 9.27 36.99
N ILE A 162 -2.60 9.54 37.05
CA ILE A 162 -3.44 9.70 35.85
C ILE A 162 -3.32 11.13 35.32
N ASP A 163 -3.12 11.29 34.01
CA ASP A 163 -2.77 12.56 33.36
C ASP A 163 -3.87 13.08 32.44
N LEU A 164 -4.53 12.16 31.73
CA LEU A 164 -5.69 12.38 30.86
C LEU A 164 -6.66 11.20 31.02
N LEU A 165 -7.97 11.46 31.09
CA LEU A 165 -8.99 10.40 31.16
C LEU A 165 -10.24 10.78 30.36
N GLY A 166 -10.63 9.91 29.43
CA GLY A 166 -11.96 9.81 28.84
C GLY A 166 -12.65 8.51 29.24
N ALA A 167 -13.98 8.51 29.23
CA ALA A 167 -14.82 7.34 29.45
C ALA A 167 -15.15 6.67 28.11
N ILE A 168 -15.21 5.33 28.13
CA ILE A 168 -15.77 4.53 27.05
C ILE A 168 -17.15 4.06 27.52
N TRP A 169 -18.18 4.48 26.79
CA TRP A 169 -19.56 4.09 27.00
C TRP A 169 -19.90 2.92 26.08
N ALA A 170 -20.60 1.89 26.56
CA ALA A 170 -21.13 0.82 25.70
C ALA A 170 -22.61 0.56 26.00
N SER A 171 -23.34 0.06 25.00
CA SER A 171 -24.76 -0.28 25.15
C SER A 171 -24.97 -1.32 26.25
N ILE A 172 -26.00 -1.12 27.09
CA ILE A 172 -26.41 -2.07 28.14
C ILE A 172 -27.12 -3.29 27.54
N ALA A 173 -27.68 -3.16 26.33
CA ALA A 173 -28.41 -4.22 25.65
C ALA A 173 -27.45 -5.11 24.84
N GLY A 174 -26.96 -6.18 25.46
CA GLY A 174 -26.10 -7.17 24.79
C GLY A 174 -26.81 -7.94 23.68
N THR A 175 -26.22 -7.90 22.48
CA THR A 175 -26.57 -8.78 21.34
C THR A 175 -26.16 -10.21 21.67
N MET A 176 -27.11 -11.01 22.15
CA MET A 176 -26.86 -12.38 22.61
C MET A 176 -26.68 -13.33 21.42
N GLU A 177 -25.45 -13.47 20.93
CA GLU A 177 -25.05 -14.65 20.17
C GLU A 177 -25.33 -15.92 21.00
N SER A 178 -25.85 -16.96 20.35
CA SER A 178 -26.23 -18.21 21.00
C SER A 178 -25.21 -19.31 20.68
N PRO A 179 -24.39 -19.77 21.64
CA PRO A 179 -23.41 -20.81 21.37
C PRO A 179 -24.08 -22.11 20.92
N ALA A 180 -23.69 -22.61 19.74
CA ALA A 180 -24.24 -23.83 19.17
C ALA A 180 -24.06 -25.02 20.14
N THR A 181 -25.16 -25.62 20.59
CA THR A 181 -25.13 -26.70 21.59
C THR A 181 -24.63 -28.01 20.98
N VAL A 182 -23.31 -28.21 20.95
CA VAL A 182 -22.70 -29.46 20.49
C VAL A 182 -22.88 -30.56 21.54
N ALA A 183 -23.68 -31.57 21.24
CA ALA A 183 -23.84 -32.74 22.12
C ALA A 183 -22.56 -33.60 22.13
N PRO A 184 -22.07 -34.07 23.30
CA PRO A 184 -20.74 -34.65 23.42
C PRO A 184 -20.61 -36.06 22.83
N ALA A 185 -19.80 -36.19 21.76
CA ALA A 185 -19.37 -37.47 21.21
C ALA A 185 -18.30 -38.15 22.09
N ASN A 186 -18.71 -38.77 23.19
CA ASN A 186 -17.78 -39.41 24.13
C ASN A 186 -17.22 -40.75 23.59
N ILE A 187 -16.09 -40.67 22.88
CA ILE A 187 -15.28 -41.83 22.49
C ILE A 187 -14.46 -42.29 23.70
N SER A 188 -14.99 -43.24 24.46
CA SER A 188 -14.25 -43.94 25.51
C SER A 188 -13.77 -45.31 25.03
N ALA A 189 -12.50 -45.38 24.60
CA ALA A 189 -11.82 -46.66 24.41
C ALA A 189 -11.53 -47.35 25.75
N SER A 190 -11.48 -48.69 25.77
CA SER A 190 -10.91 -49.46 26.88
C SER A 190 -10.48 -50.86 26.41
N ALA A 191 -9.27 -51.25 26.79
CA ALA A 191 -8.71 -52.58 26.53
C ALA A 191 -9.03 -53.59 27.66
N ASP A 192 -8.61 -54.85 27.50
CA ASP A 192 -8.91 -55.97 28.40
C ASP A 192 -8.62 -55.73 29.90
N GLY A 193 -9.63 -55.99 30.75
CA GLY A 193 -9.62 -55.65 32.19
C GLY A 193 -10.04 -56.76 33.18
N LYS A 194 -10.31 -57.99 32.72
CA LYS A 194 -10.55 -59.22 33.53
C LYS A 194 -11.87 -59.40 34.33
N THR A 195 -12.35 -60.65 34.28
CA THR A 195 -13.13 -61.40 35.31
C THR A 195 -14.60 -61.07 35.65
N ALA A 196 -15.48 -61.79 34.93
CA ALA A 196 -16.32 -62.89 35.47
C ALA A 196 -17.75 -62.64 36.00
N SER A 197 -18.65 -63.55 35.58
CA SER A 197 -20.00 -63.87 36.12
C SER A 197 -21.12 -62.85 35.86
N SER A 198 -22.36 -63.25 35.51
CA SER A 198 -22.88 -64.62 35.27
C SER A 198 -24.23 -64.66 34.55
N ALA A 199 -24.45 -65.77 33.84
CA ALA A 199 -25.73 -66.46 33.58
C ALA A 199 -26.79 -65.87 32.60
N SER A 200 -27.31 -66.81 31.79
CA SER A 200 -28.60 -66.87 31.06
C SER A 200 -28.88 -65.91 29.89
N ALA A 201 -29.55 -66.34 28.80
CA ALA A 201 -29.74 -67.71 28.29
C ALA A 201 -30.18 -67.75 26.81
N ALA A 202 -29.78 -68.83 26.13
CA ALA A 202 -30.50 -69.51 25.04
C ALA A 202 -30.74 -68.83 23.66
N GLN A 203 -30.09 -69.44 22.64
CA GLN A 203 -30.70 -69.94 21.39
C GLN A 203 -31.01 -68.93 20.24
N ALA A 204 -30.88 -69.29 18.94
CA ALA A 204 -30.37 -70.55 18.34
C ALA A 204 -29.95 -70.50 16.83
N THR A 205 -28.68 -70.83 16.57
CA THR A 205 -28.13 -71.64 15.42
C THR A 205 -27.98 -71.08 13.97
N THR A 206 -27.02 -71.71 13.25
CA THR A 206 -26.76 -71.75 11.78
C THR A 206 -26.41 -70.41 11.09
N VAL A 207 -25.17 -70.07 10.68
CA VAL A 207 -23.88 -70.80 10.43
C VAL A 207 -23.91 -71.74 9.22
N PRO A 208 -22.87 -71.82 8.32
CA PRO A 208 -21.59 -71.08 8.18
C PRO A 208 -21.59 -70.16 6.91
N THR A 209 -20.54 -69.77 6.14
CA THR A 209 -19.06 -69.98 6.00
C THR A 209 -18.50 -68.71 5.28
N THR A 210 -17.61 -67.86 5.81
CA THR A 210 -16.12 -67.90 5.95
C THR A 210 -15.24 -67.59 4.70
N THR A 211 -14.52 -66.46 4.78
CA THR A 211 -13.07 -66.23 4.49
C THR A 211 -12.43 -66.44 3.08
N SER A 212 -11.93 -65.32 2.56
CA SER A 212 -10.49 -65.04 2.27
C SER A 212 -9.74 -65.58 1.02
N ALA A 213 -9.42 -64.61 0.15
CA ALA A 213 -8.05 -64.16 -0.20
C ALA A 213 -7.10 -64.94 -1.16
N SER A 214 -6.18 -64.14 -1.74
CA SER A 214 -4.91 -64.47 -2.43
C SER A 214 -4.91 -65.14 -3.82
N SER A 215 -4.82 -64.28 -4.85
CA SER A 215 -3.82 -64.30 -5.95
C SER A 215 -3.46 -65.58 -6.74
N ALA A 216 -3.64 -65.55 -8.07
CA ALA A 216 -2.54 -65.65 -9.06
C ALA A 216 -3.01 -65.45 -10.54
N GLN A 217 -2.02 -65.22 -11.42
CA GLN A 217 -1.99 -65.44 -12.89
C GLN A 217 -2.64 -64.45 -13.91
N GLU A 218 -1.75 -64.00 -14.82
CA GLU A 218 -1.86 -63.94 -16.29
C GLU A 218 -2.50 -62.76 -17.07
N SER A 219 -1.85 -62.54 -18.23
CA SER A 219 -2.17 -61.71 -19.41
C SER A 219 -1.78 -62.56 -20.65
N PRO A 220 -1.95 -62.15 -21.94
CA PRO A 220 -2.58 -60.94 -22.51
C PRO A 220 -3.48 -61.21 -23.78
N THR A 221 -4.08 -60.14 -24.34
CA THR A 221 -4.42 -59.87 -25.78
C THR A 221 -4.98 -60.95 -26.75
N GLN A 222 -6.05 -60.62 -27.53
CA GLN A 222 -6.04 -60.30 -29.01
C GLN A 222 -7.43 -60.44 -29.72
N ALA A 223 -7.58 -59.82 -30.91
CA ALA A 223 -8.52 -60.12 -32.06
C ALA A 223 -10.01 -59.64 -32.02
N GLU A 224 -10.70 -59.24 -33.13
CA GLU A 224 -10.32 -58.70 -34.48
C GLU A 224 -11.59 -58.25 -35.32
N ILE A 225 -11.41 -57.76 -36.59
CA ILE A 225 -12.37 -57.75 -37.75
C ILE A 225 -13.53 -56.68 -37.76
N TYR A 226 -13.98 -55.99 -38.85
CA TYR A 226 -13.59 -55.87 -40.30
C TYR A 226 -14.28 -54.66 -41.05
N ALA A 227 -13.75 -54.26 -42.23
CA ALA A 227 -14.40 -53.67 -43.45
C ALA A 227 -15.18 -52.31 -43.46
N SER A 228 -15.25 -51.48 -44.54
CA SER A 228 -14.43 -51.30 -45.78
C SER A 228 -14.78 -50.02 -46.62
N SER A 229 -13.86 -49.60 -47.52
CA SER A 229 -13.97 -48.60 -48.65
C SER A 229 -14.02 -47.07 -48.36
N GLY A 230 -13.40 -46.16 -49.14
CA GLY A 230 -12.34 -46.33 -50.17
C GLY A 230 -11.99 -45.10 -51.08
N SER A 231 -10.70 -44.94 -51.47
CA SER A 231 -10.12 -44.10 -52.57
C SER A 231 -10.10 -42.55 -52.44
N ALA A 232 -9.14 -41.78 -53.03
CA ALA A 232 -7.98 -42.11 -53.89
C ALA A 232 -6.84 -41.04 -53.94
N THR A 233 -5.59 -41.49 -54.23
CA THR A 233 -4.47 -40.81 -54.97
C THR A 233 -3.82 -39.50 -54.44
N ALA A 234 -2.49 -39.25 -54.54
CA ALA A 234 -1.35 -40.06 -55.05
C ALA A 234 0.05 -39.58 -54.52
N SER A 235 1.09 -40.39 -54.80
CA SER A 235 2.52 -40.36 -54.43
C SER A 235 3.34 -39.12 -54.91
N SER A 236 4.66 -38.95 -54.70
CA SER A 236 5.80 -39.87 -54.35
C SER A 236 7.09 -39.05 -54.04
N THR A 237 8.26 -39.54 -53.57
CA THR A 237 8.73 -40.71 -52.76
C THR A 237 10.29 -40.69 -52.75
N GLY A 238 10.97 -40.87 -51.62
CA GLY A 238 12.44 -41.09 -51.58
C GLY A 238 13.09 -41.05 -50.18
N SER A 239 14.10 -41.89 -49.91
CA SER A 239 14.77 -42.00 -48.59
C SER A 239 16.20 -42.60 -48.71
N VAL A 240 16.92 -42.69 -47.57
CA VAL A 240 18.01 -43.67 -47.21
C VAL A 240 19.48 -43.17 -47.10
N ALA A 241 20.14 -43.58 -45.99
CA ALA A 241 21.58 -43.83 -45.73
C ALA A 241 22.52 -42.67 -45.25
N ILE A 242 23.00 -42.60 -43.99
CA ILE A 242 23.94 -43.45 -43.20
C ILE A 242 25.36 -42.83 -43.06
N THR A 243 26.02 -43.19 -41.94
CA THR A 243 27.46 -43.10 -41.56
C THR A 243 28.03 -41.85 -40.87
N SER A 244 28.61 -42.14 -39.71
CA SER A 244 29.57 -41.34 -38.95
C SER A 244 31.00 -41.84 -39.16
N SER A 245 31.99 -40.96 -39.22
CA SER A 245 33.37 -41.21 -38.77
C SER A 245 34.15 -39.88 -38.74
N GLY A 246 35.09 -39.76 -37.80
CA GLY A 246 36.02 -38.62 -37.70
C GLY A 246 37.47 -39.09 -37.76
N SER A 247 38.43 -38.16 -37.76
CA SER A 247 39.83 -38.48 -37.44
C SER A 247 40.64 -37.25 -37.03
N THR A 248 41.52 -37.50 -36.06
CA THR A 248 42.55 -36.60 -35.52
C THR A 248 43.75 -36.40 -36.47
N ALA A 249 44.39 -35.23 -36.42
CA ALA A 249 45.85 -35.09 -36.52
C ALA A 249 46.30 -33.74 -35.95
N ALA A 250 47.57 -33.60 -35.54
CA ALA A 250 48.13 -32.41 -34.91
C ALA A 250 49.60 -32.16 -35.36
N VAL A 251 50.31 -31.28 -34.64
CA VAL A 251 51.79 -31.23 -34.41
C VAL A 251 52.55 -30.01 -34.99
N ASN A 252 53.26 -29.31 -34.07
CA ASN A 252 54.39 -28.37 -34.25
C ASN A 252 54.12 -26.99 -34.91
N SER A 253 54.89 -25.92 -34.63
CA SER A 253 56.33 -25.90 -34.25
C SER A 253 56.73 -24.87 -33.17
N THR A 254 57.90 -25.12 -32.56
CA THR A 254 58.52 -24.41 -31.42
C THR A 254 59.57 -23.36 -31.84
N THR A 255 59.71 -22.24 -31.10
CA THR A 255 60.97 -21.58 -30.61
C THR A 255 60.65 -20.18 -30.04
N SER A 256 61.12 -19.61 -28.92
CA SER A 256 62.11 -19.87 -27.85
C SER A 256 63.31 -18.88 -27.80
N SER A 257 63.29 -17.88 -26.89
CA SER A 257 64.52 -17.28 -26.31
C SER A 257 64.29 -16.39 -25.08
N THR A 258 65.05 -16.69 -24.04
CA THR A 258 65.33 -15.99 -22.77
C THR A 258 65.59 -14.46 -22.80
N GLY A 259 65.22 -13.75 -21.72
CA GLY A 259 65.70 -12.40 -21.35
C GLY A 259 65.25 -12.03 -19.92
N SER A 260 65.96 -11.15 -19.19
CA SER A 260 65.78 -10.97 -17.73
C SER A 260 65.68 -9.52 -17.23
N ALA A 261 64.75 -9.33 -16.28
CA ALA A 261 64.80 -8.45 -15.10
C ALA A 261 64.62 -6.91 -15.19
N THR A 262 64.18 -6.38 -14.04
CA THR A 262 64.11 -4.97 -13.53
C THR A 262 63.21 -3.94 -14.22
N ASP A 263 61.99 -3.82 -13.65
CA ASP A 263 61.51 -2.68 -12.83
C ASP A 263 61.05 -1.35 -13.47
N ASP A 264 59.98 -0.81 -12.86
CA ASP A 264 59.23 0.46 -13.04
C ASP A 264 58.73 0.84 -14.46
N GLY A 265 57.59 1.55 -14.52
CA GLY A 265 57.03 2.13 -15.74
C GLY A 265 55.55 1.81 -16.00
N THR A 266 54.69 2.77 -15.68
CA THR A 266 53.27 2.86 -16.08
C THR A 266 52.97 2.46 -17.53
N LEU A 267 51.89 1.71 -17.75
CA LEU A 267 51.17 1.76 -19.03
C LEU A 267 49.66 1.54 -18.86
N THR A 268 48.88 2.45 -19.45
CA THR A 268 47.46 2.26 -19.74
C THR A 268 47.30 1.47 -21.04
N THR A 269 46.38 0.50 -21.06
CA THR A 269 45.87 -0.10 -22.30
C THR A 269 44.35 -0.24 -22.20
N PRO A 270 43.57 0.17 -23.22
CA PRO A 270 42.12 0.04 -23.20
C PRO A 270 41.72 -1.43 -23.33
N GLU A 271 40.64 -1.82 -22.66
CA GLU A 271 40.06 -3.15 -22.78
C GLU A 271 39.31 -3.30 -24.12
N SER A 272 39.38 -4.50 -24.71
CA SER A 272 38.67 -4.82 -25.95
C SER A 272 37.22 -5.17 -25.63
N PRO A 273 36.22 -4.75 -26.42
CA PRO A 273 34.82 -5.03 -26.11
C PRO A 273 34.56 -6.54 -26.02
N SER A 274 33.92 -6.95 -24.92
CA SER A 274 33.44 -8.32 -24.73
C SER A 274 32.36 -8.65 -25.75
N THR A 275 32.52 -9.75 -26.49
CA THR A 275 31.58 -10.17 -27.55
C THR A 275 30.53 -11.15 -27.04
N THR A 276 30.09 -10.97 -25.79
CA THR A 276 29.01 -11.76 -25.16
C THR A 276 27.97 -10.77 -24.65
N ALA A 277 26.90 -10.57 -25.42
CA ALA A 277 25.80 -9.70 -25.02
C ALA A 277 25.04 -10.32 -23.84
N PRO A 278 24.60 -9.53 -22.84
CA PRO A 278 23.69 -10.02 -21.83
C PRO A 278 22.34 -10.38 -22.48
N THR A 279 21.74 -11.49 -22.07
CA THR A 279 20.33 -11.77 -22.37
C THR A 279 19.46 -10.88 -21.50
N THR A 280 18.93 -9.80 -22.09
CA THR A 280 17.96 -8.91 -21.44
C THR A 280 16.63 -9.62 -21.24
N SER A 281 16.25 -9.81 -19.98
CA SER A 281 14.95 -10.33 -19.56
C SER A 281 14.13 -9.16 -19.02
N GLY A 282 13.35 -8.51 -19.88
CA GLY A 282 12.51 -7.36 -19.56
C GLY A 282 11.28 -7.28 -20.47
N PRO A 283 10.33 -6.38 -20.17
CA PRO A 283 9.05 -6.30 -20.87
C PRO A 283 9.20 -5.95 -22.36
N ALA A 284 8.18 -6.29 -23.16
CA ALA A 284 8.17 -6.01 -24.60
C ALA A 284 8.21 -4.50 -24.91
N THR A 285 7.62 -3.69 -24.02
CA THR A 285 7.45 -2.24 -24.12
C THR A 285 7.81 -1.57 -22.79
N GLN A 286 8.24 -0.29 -22.83
CA GLN A 286 8.36 0.58 -21.65
C GLN A 286 7.96 2.02 -22.00
N LEU A 287 7.36 2.77 -21.07
CA LEU A 287 7.07 4.20 -21.24
C LEU A 287 8.18 5.10 -20.71
N SER A 288 8.36 6.27 -21.34
CA SER A 288 9.18 7.36 -20.80
C SER A 288 8.41 8.28 -19.85
N GLN A 289 9.11 9.22 -19.22
CA GLN A 289 8.50 10.46 -18.73
C GLN A 289 7.93 11.31 -19.89
N THR A 290 6.98 12.19 -19.58
CA THR A 290 6.34 13.12 -20.53
C THR A 290 6.89 14.54 -20.43
N PHE A 291 6.84 15.26 -21.54
CA PHE A 291 7.20 16.68 -21.65
C PHE A 291 6.05 17.48 -22.24
N GLY A 292 5.81 18.73 -21.82
CA GLY A 292 4.68 19.56 -22.29
C GLY A 292 3.64 19.86 -21.23
N GLY A 293 2.35 19.92 -21.58
CA GLY A 293 1.27 20.26 -20.63
C GLY A 293 -0.15 19.82 -21.03
N PRO A 294 -1.15 20.05 -20.15
CA PRO A 294 -2.45 19.37 -20.17
C PRO A 294 -3.46 20.01 -21.14
N HIS A 295 -3.08 20.14 -22.41
CA HIS A 295 -3.94 20.67 -23.47
C HIS A 295 -3.94 19.71 -24.66
N GLY A 296 -4.95 19.79 -25.52
CA GLY A 296 -5.10 18.86 -26.63
C GLY A 296 -5.77 17.54 -26.22
N THR A 297 -6.10 16.75 -27.23
CA THR A 297 -6.68 15.40 -27.11
C THR A 297 -5.62 14.36 -26.81
N GLU A 298 -5.91 13.37 -25.96
CA GLU A 298 -5.00 12.26 -25.67
C GLU A 298 -4.74 11.37 -26.90
N PHE A 299 -3.52 10.83 -26.98
CA PHE A 299 -3.18 9.73 -27.89
C PHE A 299 -2.18 8.76 -27.23
N SER A 300 -2.23 7.48 -27.61
CA SER A 300 -1.25 6.46 -27.21
C SER A 300 -1.08 5.41 -28.30
N ASP A 301 0.16 5.19 -28.74
CA ASP A 301 0.54 4.10 -29.65
C ASP A 301 0.85 2.79 -28.89
N LEU A 302 0.79 2.76 -27.55
CA LEU A 302 1.34 1.66 -26.73
C LEU A 302 0.75 0.29 -27.09
N THR A 303 -0.57 0.20 -27.29
CA THR A 303 -1.27 -1.05 -27.64
C THR A 303 -0.95 -1.56 -29.05
N LEU A 304 -0.28 -0.75 -29.87
CA LEU A 304 0.17 -1.06 -31.23
C LEU A 304 1.71 -1.19 -31.32
N ALA A 305 2.44 -0.80 -30.28
CA ALA A 305 3.87 -0.97 -30.16
C ALA A 305 4.21 -2.42 -29.75
N THR A 306 5.25 -3.01 -30.34
CA THR A 306 5.60 -4.43 -30.13
C THR A 306 7.11 -4.63 -30.07
N SER A 307 7.56 -5.70 -29.41
CA SER A 307 8.96 -6.11 -29.42
C SER A 307 9.43 -6.51 -30.83
N GLY A 308 10.73 -6.37 -31.09
CA GLY A 308 11.34 -6.67 -32.39
C GLY A 308 10.93 -5.76 -33.55
N GLN A 309 10.41 -4.55 -33.26
CA GLN A 309 10.04 -3.59 -34.28
C GLN A 309 11.19 -3.18 -35.21
N THR A 310 10.87 -2.75 -36.43
CA THR A 310 11.83 -2.17 -37.38
C THR A 310 11.33 -0.83 -37.89
N ILE A 311 11.85 0.24 -37.29
CA ILE A 311 11.60 1.62 -37.70
C ILE A 311 12.32 1.92 -39.02
N THR A 312 11.63 2.62 -39.93
CA THR A 312 12.18 2.98 -41.25
C THR A 312 12.38 4.48 -41.44
N SER A 313 11.51 5.29 -40.85
CA SER A 313 11.69 6.73 -40.80
C SER A 313 10.92 7.37 -39.64
N ILE A 314 11.43 8.52 -39.21
CA ILE A 314 10.75 9.48 -38.35
C ILE A 314 10.64 10.81 -39.10
N THR A 315 9.50 11.48 -39.00
CA THR A 315 9.25 12.82 -39.54
C THR A 315 8.81 13.75 -38.42
N VAL A 316 9.43 14.93 -38.37
CA VAL A 316 9.04 16.04 -37.49
C VAL A 316 8.50 17.15 -38.39
N ARG A 317 7.29 17.64 -38.09
CA ARG A 317 6.62 18.72 -38.81
C ARG A 317 6.67 19.95 -37.90
N ALA A 318 7.41 20.99 -38.29
CA ALA A 318 7.68 22.11 -37.39
C ALA A 318 7.79 23.48 -38.09
N GLY A 319 7.34 24.52 -37.38
CA GLY A 319 7.60 25.94 -37.64
C GLY A 319 8.44 26.53 -36.50
N ASP A 320 7.89 27.52 -35.80
CA ASP A 320 8.46 28.00 -34.52
C ASP A 320 8.22 27.00 -33.36
N ARG A 321 7.23 26.11 -33.52
CA ARG A 321 6.82 25.03 -32.61
C ARG A 321 6.74 23.71 -33.38
N ILE A 322 6.43 22.61 -32.69
CA ILE A 322 6.13 21.32 -33.31
C ILE A 322 4.65 21.27 -33.68
N ASP A 323 4.38 21.28 -34.98
CA ASP A 323 3.04 21.11 -35.54
C ASP A 323 2.61 19.64 -35.47
N GLY A 324 3.50 18.67 -35.74
CA GLY A 324 3.16 17.24 -35.72
C GLY A 324 4.32 16.27 -35.93
N LEU A 325 4.03 14.97 -35.84
CA LEU A 325 4.98 13.85 -35.85
C LEU A 325 4.49 12.69 -36.73
N THR A 326 5.43 11.90 -37.26
CA THR A 326 5.11 10.62 -37.93
C THR A 326 6.23 9.59 -37.72
N LEU A 327 5.89 8.37 -37.31
CA LEU A 327 6.81 7.23 -37.18
C LEU A 327 6.36 6.07 -38.08
N VAL A 328 7.26 5.55 -38.92
CA VAL A 328 6.94 4.51 -39.91
C VAL A 328 7.61 3.18 -39.56
N VAL A 329 6.79 2.20 -39.18
CA VAL A 329 7.20 0.85 -38.78
C VAL A 329 7.02 -0.11 -39.96
N SER A 330 8.00 -0.99 -40.23
CA SER A 330 7.94 -1.96 -41.33
C SER A 330 7.79 -3.43 -40.92
N ALA A 331 8.16 -3.75 -39.68
CA ALA A 331 8.09 -5.08 -39.09
C ALA A 331 7.95 -4.95 -37.55
N PRO A 332 7.46 -5.98 -36.82
CA PRO A 332 6.89 -7.22 -37.34
C PRO A 332 5.59 -6.99 -38.11
N THR A 333 4.81 -6.00 -37.69
CA THR A 333 3.63 -5.47 -38.41
C THR A 333 3.99 -4.11 -39.02
N ALA A 334 3.65 -3.88 -40.29
CA ALA A 334 3.83 -2.59 -40.93
C ALA A 334 2.77 -1.59 -40.46
N GLN A 335 3.18 -0.48 -39.86
CA GLN A 335 2.30 0.51 -39.23
C GLN A 335 2.82 1.93 -39.46
N THR A 336 1.98 2.94 -39.22
CA THR A 336 2.39 4.35 -39.27
C THR A 336 1.59 5.13 -38.25
N PHE A 337 2.30 5.66 -37.25
CA PHE A 337 1.74 6.52 -36.21
C PHE A 337 1.90 7.97 -36.68
N THR A 338 0.86 8.79 -36.52
CA THR A 338 0.82 10.18 -36.98
C THR A 338 -0.03 11.02 -36.02
N HIS A 339 0.60 12.00 -35.38
CA HIS A 339 -0.02 12.84 -34.34
C HIS A 339 0.25 14.32 -34.64
N GLY A 340 -0.64 15.20 -34.20
CA GLY A 340 -0.59 16.64 -34.42
C GLY A 340 -1.08 17.11 -35.80
N GLY A 341 -0.98 18.42 -36.00
CA GLY A 341 -1.58 19.16 -37.10
C GLY A 341 -0.81 19.12 -38.42
N THR A 342 -1.47 19.69 -39.44
CA THR A 342 -0.96 19.74 -40.82
C THR A 342 -0.06 20.96 -41.13
N GLY A 343 0.30 21.75 -40.11
CA GLY A 343 1.14 22.94 -40.21
C GLY A 343 2.63 22.68 -40.48
N GLY A 344 3.48 23.65 -40.15
CA GLY A 344 4.94 23.52 -40.17
C GLY A 344 5.58 23.21 -41.53
N THR A 345 6.82 22.74 -41.47
CA THR A 345 7.56 22.13 -42.58
C THR A 345 8.01 20.72 -42.17
N GLU A 346 7.84 19.75 -43.07
CA GLU A 346 8.29 18.37 -42.86
C GLU A 346 9.82 18.26 -42.97
N ASN A 347 10.44 17.69 -41.94
CA ASN A 347 11.80 17.18 -41.92
C ASN A 347 11.73 15.66 -41.68
N THR A 348 12.43 14.83 -42.46
CA THR A 348 12.34 13.36 -42.38
C THR A 348 13.72 12.73 -42.32
N LEU A 349 13.97 11.90 -41.30
CA LEU A 349 15.13 11.04 -41.20
C LEU A 349 14.71 9.60 -41.56
N THR A 350 15.31 9.06 -42.61
CA THR A 350 15.20 7.64 -42.99
C THR A 350 16.36 6.88 -42.38
N LEU A 351 16.06 5.82 -41.64
CA LEU A 351 17.05 5.02 -40.90
C LEU A 351 17.77 4.03 -41.84
N GLY A 352 19.04 3.77 -41.56
CA GLY A 352 19.83 2.70 -42.16
C GLY A 352 19.41 1.30 -41.67
N ALA A 353 19.90 0.27 -42.36
CA ALA A 353 19.60 -1.12 -41.98
C ALA A 353 20.27 -1.48 -40.64
N GLY A 354 19.47 -1.68 -39.59
CA GLY A 354 19.93 -1.93 -38.23
C GLY A 354 20.26 -0.67 -37.41
N GLU A 355 19.95 0.51 -37.94
CA GLU A 355 19.90 1.75 -37.17
C GLU A 355 18.57 1.84 -36.41
N TYR A 356 18.58 2.45 -35.24
CA TYR A 356 17.41 2.63 -34.37
C TYR A 356 17.51 3.95 -33.59
N ILE A 357 16.37 4.49 -33.18
CA ILE A 357 16.29 5.74 -32.40
C ILE A 357 16.48 5.40 -30.92
N THR A 358 17.39 6.10 -30.26
CA THR A 358 17.87 5.83 -28.90
C THR A 358 17.59 6.96 -27.90
N SER A 359 17.19 8.14 -28.37
CA SER A 359 16.88 9.27 -27.49
C SER A 359 15.92 10.28 -28.12
N MET A 360 15.22 11.00 -27.26
CA MET A 360 14.44 12.20 -27.56
C MET A 360 14.87 13.33 -26.61
N GLU A 361 15.00 14.55 -27.14
CA GLU A 361 15.15 15.81 -26.43
C GLU A 361 13.96 16.70 -26.84
N ALA A 362 13.27 17.28 -25.85
CA ALA A 362 12.09 18.11 -26.03
C ALA A 362 12.25 19.45 -25.29
N HIS A 363 11.77 20.52 -25.88
CA HIS A 363 11.62 21.82 -25.23
C HIS A 363 10.17 22.28 -25.37
N TRP A 364 9.60 22.88 -24.33
CA TRP A 364 8.20 23.32 -24.30
C TRP A 364 8.05 24.71 -23.68
N GLY A 365 6.86 25.30 -23.79
CA GLY A 365 6.60 26.64 -23.27
C GLY A 365 5.17 27.11 -23.54
N GLN A 366 4.86 28.30 -23.04
CA GLN A 366 3.51 28.88 -23.11
C GLN A 366 3.25 29.64 -24.43
N LYS A 367 2.12 29.34 -25.07
CA LYS A 367 1.58 30.03 -26.25
C LYS A 367 0.10 30.38 -26.01
N ASP A 368 -0.19 31.67 -25.95
CA ASP A 368 -1.54 32.24 -25.80
C ASP A 368 -2.36 31.70 -24.60
N GLY A 369 -1.70 31.16 -23.58
CA GLY A 369 -2.33 30.55 -22.39
C GLY A 369 -2.32 29.02 -22.36
N HIS A 370 -1.73 28.37 -23.38
CA HIS A 370 -1.54 26.92 -23.42
C HIS A 370 -0.06 26.52 -23.51
N THR A 371 0.35 25.48 -22.80
CA THR A 371 1.63 24.81 -23.04
C THR A 371 1.66 24.16 -24.43
N ARG A 372 2.81 24.22 -25.11
CA ARG A 372 3.10 23.62 -26.43
C ARG A 372 4.51 23.03 -26.45
N ILE A 373 4.75 22.01 -27.27
CA ILE A 373 6.11 21.58 -27.61
C ILE A 373 6.70 22.56 -28.63
N PHE A 374 7.77 23.25 -28.24
CA PHE A 374 8.44 24.25 -29.07
C PHE A 374 9.57 23.67 -29.93
N TYR A 375 10.27 22.62 -29.46
CA TYR A 375 11.31 21.94 -30.23
C TYR A 375 11.40 20.45 -29.87
N LEU A 376 11.79 19.65 -30.86
CA LEU A 376 12.12 18.24 -30.71
C LEU A 376 13.42 17.90 -31.44
N SER A 377 14.10 16.91 -30.88
CA SER A 377 15.38 16.37 -31.33
C SER A 377 15.39 14.87 -31.04
N PHE A 378 15.71 14.03 -32.03
CA PHE A 378 15.81 12.59 -31.86
C PHE A 378 17.20 12.10 -32.27
N GLY A 379 17.84 11.30 -31.42
CA GLY A 379 19.14 10.69 -31.65
C GLY A 379 19.06 9.21 -32.02
N THR A 380 20.03 8.72 -32.79
CA THR A 380 20.09 7.32 -33.25
C THR A 380 21.37 6.61 -32.84
N SER A 381 21.32 5.27 -32.82
CA SER A 381 22.48 4.39 -32.60
C SER A 381 23.59 4.51 -33.66
N ALA A 382 23.30 5.12 -34.82
CA ALA A 382 24.29 5.46 -35.84
C ALA A 382 24.94 6.85 -35.65
N GLY A 383 24.48 7.65 -34.68
CA GLY A 383 24.92 9.03 -34.47
C GLY A 383 24.31 10.05 -35.43
N ASN A 384 23.31 9.65 -36.23
CA ASN A 384 22.44 10.59 -36.95
C ASN A 384 21.42 11.20 -35.99
N SER A 385 20.92 12.39 -36.31
CA SER A 385 19.80 13.01 -35.60
C SER A 385 18.87 13.76 -36.53
N ILE A 386 17.66 14.03 -36.04
CA ILE A 386 16.65 14.90 -36.65
C ILE A 386 16.19 15.93 -35.63
N THR A 387 15.97 17.17 -36.05
CA THR A 387 15.46 18.24 -35.20
C THR A 387 14.41 19.09 -35.92
N GLY A 388 13.61 19.83 -35.14
CA GLY A 388 12.65 20.82 -35.62
C GLY A 388 12.18 21.76 -34.50
N GLY A 389 11.65 22.93 -34.87
CA GLY A 389 11.14 23.93 -33.92
C GLY A 389 12.20 24.90 -33.37
N THR A 390 11.90 25.56 -32.26
CA THR A 390 12.80 26.50 -31.55
C THR A 390 12.98 26.13 -30.08
N GLN A 391 14.20 26.21 -29.55
CA GLN A 391 14.47 25.87 -28.16
C GLN A 391 13.95 26.96 -27.21
N THR A 392 13.30 26.54 -26.13
CA THR A 392 12.83 27.35 -24.99
C THR A 392 13.59 27.00 -23.72
N ASP A 393 13.39 27.77 -22.64
CA ASP A 393 14.11 27.61 -21.37
C ASP A 393 13.64 26.39 -20.55
N GLU A 394 12.45 25.84 -20.81
CA GLU A 394 12.02 24.55 -20.26
C GLU A 394 12.37 23.42 -21.24
N SER A 395 13.15 22.44 -20.77
CA SER A 395 13.64 21.34 -21.59
C SER A 395 13.80 20.05 -20.81
N GLY A 396 13.87 18.92 -21.52
CA GLY A 396 14.04 17.60 -20.94
C GLY A 396 14.37 16.55 -22.00
N SER A 397 14.80 15.36 -21.56
CA SER A 397 15.16 14.27 -22.46
C SER A 397 14.75 12.90 -21.93
N ALA A 398 14.53 11.98 -22.86
CA ALA A 398 14.31 10.56 -22.61
C ALA A 398 15.31 9.76 -23.44
N SER A 399 15.92 8.74 -22.82
CA SER A 399 16.82 7.80 -23.48
C SER A 399 16.25 6.39 -23.42
N ALA A 400 16.48 5.60 -24.46
CA ALA A 400 16.07 4.21 -24.50
C ALA A 400 16.86 3.40 -23.45
N PRO A 401 16.22 2.52 -22.68
CA PRO A 401 16.91 1.53 -21.85
C PRO A 401 17.78 0.58 -22.70
N ASP A 402 18.78 -0.04 -22.07
CA ASP A 402 19.69 -0.97 -22.76
C ASP A 402 18.92 -2.12 -23.44
N GLY A 403 19.03 -2.19 -24.77
CA GLY A 403 18.32 -3.17 -25.60
C GLY A 403 16.98 -2.70 -26.18
N TYR A 404 16.58 -1.45 -25.98
CA TYR A 404 15.32 -0.87 -26.48
C TYR A 404 15.55 0.22 -27.54
N GLN A 405 14.49 0.56 -28.28
CA GLN A 405 14.43 1.61 -29.31
C GLN A 405 13.09 2.34 -29.27
N LEU A 406 12.95 3.49 -29.93
CA LEU A 406 11.64 4.11 -30.14
C LEU A 406 10.72 3.18 -30.95
N GLY A 407 9.52 2.90 -30.43
CA GLY A 407 8.51 2.07 -31.09
C GLY A 407 7.16 2.77 -31.36
N GLY A 408 6.89 3.87 -30.67
CA GLY A 408 5.66 4.68 -30.78
C GLY A 408 5.73 5.90 -29.86
N PHE A 409 4.65 6.68 -29.81
CA PHE A 409 4.49 7.87 -28.98
C PHE A 409 3.24 7.76 -28.10
N PHE A 410 3.13 8.66 -27.11
CA PHE A 410 1.89 8.92 -26.39
C PHE A 410 1.91 10.38 -25.88
N GLY A 411 0.76 10.94 -25.54
CA GLY A 411 0.66 12.30 -25.00
C GLY A 411 -0.61 13.02 -25.45
N ARG A 412 -0.49 14.31 -25.80
CA ARG A 412 -1.61 15.14 -26.24
C ARG A 412 -1.32 16.02 -27.46
N ASP A 413 -2.29 16.14 -28.35
CA ASP A 413 -2.17 16.87 -29.62
C ASP A 413 -3.41 17.67 -30.05
N GLY A 414 -3.30 18.33 -31.21
CA GLY A 414 -4.37 19.05 -31.88
C GLY A 414 -3.86 19.67 -33.18
N ASP A 415 -4.00 21.00 -33.33
CA ASP A 415 -3.34 21.74 -34.42
C ASP A 415 -1.81 21.80 -34.27
N GLU A 416 -1.28 21.54 -33.07
CA GLU A 416 0.13 21.45 -32.69
C GLU A 416 0.33 20.25 -31.71
N ILE A 417 1.56 19.93 -31.30
CA ILE A 417 1.81 18.96 -30.21
C ILE A 417 1.87 19.70 -28.86
N ASP A 418 1.12 19.20 -27.89
CA ASP A 418 0.90 19.87 -26.59
C ASP A 418 1.64 19.15 -25.44
N LEU A 419 1.67 17.81 -25.48
CA LEU A 419 2.41 16.94 -24.57
C LEU A 419 2.92 15.70 -25.31
N LEU A 420 4.12 15.22 -24.97
CA LEU A 420 4.75 14.07 -25.64
C LEU A 420 5.60 13.23 -24.68
N GLY A 421 5.37 11.92 -24.72
CA GLY A 421 6.28 10.87 -24.27
C GLY A 421 6.56 9.87 -25.41
N VAL A 422 7.47 8.93 -25.16
CA VAL A 422 7.88 7.89 -26.12
C VAL A 422 7.65 6.50 -25.56
N VAL A 423 7.15 5.61 -26.43
CA VAL A 423 7.08 4.17 -26.17
C VAL A 423 8.40 3.56 -26.62
N TRP A 424 9.18 3.05 -25.68
CA TRP A 424 10.34 2.22 -25.95
C TRP A 424 9.91 0.77 -26.19
N THR A 425 10.45 0.12 -27.22
CA THR A 425 10.21 -1.30 -27.50
C THR A 425 11.50 -2.08 -27.54
N SER A 426 11.47 -3.32 -27.05
CA SER A 426 12.65 -4.20 -27.06
C SER A 426 13.10 -4.46 -28.51
N ILE A 427 14.40 -4.32 -28.79
CA ILE A 427 14.99 -4.53 -30.13
C ILE A 427 14.96 -6.02 -30.50
N VAL A 428 15.00 -6.91 -29.50
CA VAL A 428 14.78 -8.35 -29.68
C VAL A 428 13.30 -8.66 -29.60
N VAL A 429 12.84 -9.67 -30.35
CA VAL A 429 11.48 -10.22 -30.17
C VAL A 429 11.43 -10.89 -28.81
N VAL A 430 10.51 -10.46 -27.96
CA VAL A 430 10.12 -11.12 -26.72
C VAL A 430 8.97 -12.08 -27.07
N ASP A 431 9.08 -13.34 -26.66
CA ASP A 431 7.99 -14.31 -26.85
C ASP A 431 6.89 -14.06 -25.78
N ASP A 432 5.93 -13.19 -26.10
CA ASP A 432 4.78 -12.83 -25.25
C ASP A 432 3.79 -14.00 -24.97
N THR A 433 4.24 -15.24 -25.22
CA THR A 433 3.55 -16.48 -24.84
C THR A 433 3.77 -16.91 -23.39
N ALA A 434 4.60 -16.16 -22.64
CA ALA A 434 4.93 -16.46 -21.23
C ALA A 434 3.93 -15.85 -20.23
N THR A 435 3.40 -14.65 -20.48
CA THR A 435 2.50 -13.94 -19.55
C THR A 435 1.05 -14.42 -19.61
N SER A 436 0.66 -15.24 -20.59
CA SER A 436 -0.65 -15.92 -20.58
C SER A 436 -0.67 -17.15 -19.65
N SER A 437 0.04 -17.10 -18.52
CA SER A 437 -0.30 -17.93 -17.37
C SER A 437 -1.61 -17.40 -16.79
N ALA A 438 -2.50 -18.28 -16.35
CA ALA A 438 -3.79 -17.87 -15.79
C ALA A 438 -3.64 -17.40 -14.33
N ALA A 439 -2.93 -16.29 -14.14
CA ALA A 439 -3.07 -15.47 -12.94
C ALA A 439 -4.54 -15.01 -12.82
N ALA A 440 -5.07 -14.92 -11.61
CA ALA A 440 -6.43 -14.47 -11.38
C ALA A 440 -6.51 -12.94 -11.51
N THR A 441 -6.56 -12.43 -12.74
CA THR A 441 -6.82 -11.00 -12.97
C THR A 441 -8.25 -10.67 -12.58
N VAL A 442 -8.41 -9.82 -11.56
CA VAL A 442 -9.70 -9.18 -11.27
C VAL A 442 -9.96 -8.14 -12.37
N SER A 443 -11.10 -8.25 -13.03
CA SER A 443 -11.57 -7.28 -14.03
C SER A 443 -12.73 -6.46 -13.47
N ASP A 444 -12.85 -5.20 -13.89
CA ASP A 444 -14.08 -4.43 -13.66
C ASP A 444 -15.34 -5.22 -14.05
N SER A 445 -15.29 -5.89 -15.19
CA SER A 445 -16.36 -6.74 -15.72
C SER A 445 -16.71 -7.98 -14.87
N ASP A 446 -16.03 -8.21 -13.74
CA ASP A 446 -16.45 -9.17 -12.72
C ASP A 446 -17.51 -8.62 -11.76
N ILE A 447 -17.75 -7.31 -11.77
CA ILE A 447 -18.85 -6.61 -11.09
C ILE A 447 -19.86 -6.14 -12.14
N VAL A 448 -21.15 -6.29 -11.86
CA VAL A 448 -22.23 -5.66 -12.64
C VAL A 448 -23.24 -5.07 -11.67
N LEU A 449 -23.40 -3.75 -11.71
CA LEU A 449 -24.48 -3.06 -11.00
C LEU A 449 -25.82 -3.23 -11.75
N SER A 450 -26.92 -3.02 -11.05
CA SER A 450 -28.26 -3.06 -11.64
C SER A 450 -29.11 -1.90 -11.15
N ASP A 451 -29.99 -1.39 -12.03
CA ASP A 451 -30.79 -0.16 -11.84
C ASP A 451 -31.29 0.04 -10.39
N LEU A 452 -31.14 1.27 -9.87
CA LEU A 452 -31.63 1.62 -8.55
C LEU A 452 -33.16 1.81 -8.54
N TYR A 453 -33.86 1.05 -7.70
CA TYR A 453 -35.30 1.09 -7.55
C TYR A 453 -35.73 1.81 -6.27
N GLY A 454 -36.42 2.95 -6.36
CA GLY A 454 -36.88 3.72 -5.21
C GLY A 454 -36.84 5.24 -5.41
N GLY A 455 -36.50 6.00 -4.36
CA GLY A 455 -36.45 7.46 -4.37
C GLY A 455 -35.18 8.08 -3.76
N PRO A 456 -34.88 9.36 -4.06
CA PRO A 456 -33.66 10.06 -3.62
C PRO A 456 -33.79 10.56 -2.17
N HIS A 457 -34.03 9.64 -1.23
CA HIS A 457 -34.20 9.92 0.20
C HIS A 457 -33.35 8.94 1.03
N GLY A 458 -33.19 9.20 2.33
CA GLY A 458 -32.26 8.45 3.19
C GLY A 458 -30.80 8.88 3.02
N VAL A 459 -29.87 8.03 3.50
CA VAL A 459 -28.41 8.14 3.34
C VAL A 459 -27.92 7.13 2.30
N ALA A 460 -27.00 7.52 1.42
CA ALA A 460 -26.41 6.65 0.40
C ALA A 460 -25.50 5.56 0.99
N PHE A 461 -25.58 4.35 0.44
CA PHE A 461 -24.77 3.20 0.86
C PHE A 461 -24.36 2.31 -0.34
N SER A 462 -23.29 1.55 -0.17
CA SER A 462 -22.86 0.50 -1.10
C SER A 462 -21.98 -0.53 -0.38
N ASP A 463 -22.20 -1.82 -0.63
CA ASP A 463 -21.40 -2.93 -0.09
C ASP A 463 -20.10 -3.20 -0.90
N ILE A 464 -19.77 -2.35 -1.87
CA ILE A 464 -18.80 -2.69 -2.93
C ILE A 464 -17.33 -2.79 -2.46
N ASP A 465 -16.97 -2.12 -1.37
CA ASP A 465 -15.68 -2.25 -0.70
C ASP A 465 -15.57 -3.59 0.05
N SER A 466 -16.67 -3.96 0.70
CA SER A 466 -16.88 -5.06 1.63
C SER A 466 -17.11 -6.41 0.92
N ILE A 467 -17.52 -6.38 -0.34
CA ILE A 467 -17.57 -7.54 -1.24
C ILE A 467 -16.19 -8.18 -1.36
N LYS A 468 -16.16 -9.51 -1.43
CA LYS A 468 -15.00 -10.30 -1.85
C LYS A 468 -15.42 -11.31 -2.92
N PHE A 469 -14.56 -11.57 -3.90
CA PHE A 469 -14.86 -12.49 -4.99
C PHE A 469 -14.86 -13.96 -4.53
N ALA A 470 -15.48 -14.83 -5.32
CA ALA A 470 -15.84 -16.21 -4.96
C ALA A 470 -16.65 -16.35 -3.64
N GLN A 471 -17.19 -15.25 -3.08
CA GLN A 471 -17.91 -15.28 -1.81
C GLN A 471 -19.18 -16.15 -1.86
N ARG A 472 -19.71 -16.51 -0.69
CA ARG A 472 -20.96 -17.25 -0.56
C ARG A 472 -21.84 -16.65 0.53
N ALA A 473 -23.02 -16.19 0.11
CA ALA A 473 -24.09 -15.86 1.03
C ALA A 473 -24.58 -17.12 1.78
N SER A 474 -24.78 -17.01 3.08
CA SER A 474 -25.36 -18.06 3.94
C SER A 474 -26.86 -17.84 4.16
N SER A 475 -27.31 -16.58 4.13
CA SER A 475 -28.71 -16.20 4.27
C SER A 475 -28.98 -14.79 3.79
N ILE A 476 -30.25 -14.52 3.48
CA ILE A 476 -30.78 -13.19 3.20
C ILE A 476 -32.03 -12.94 4.06
N THR A 477 -32.11 -11.76 4.66
CA THR A 477 -33.24 -11.30 5.48
C THR A 477 -33.92 -10.11 4.80
N VAL A 478 -35.24 -10.12 4.80
CA VAL A 478 -36.06 -8.95 4.46
C VAL A 478 -36.87 -8.58 5.70
N ARG A 479 -36.64 -7.39 6.25
CA ARG A 479 -37.34 -6.85 7.41
C ARG A 479 -38.39 -5.86 6.91
N SER A 480 -39.66 -6.15 7.15
CA SER A 480 -40.76 -5.45 6.48
C SER A 480 -42.06 -5.39 7.27
N GLY A 481 -42.81 -4.30 7.08
CA GLY A 481 -44.20 -4.12 7.50
C GLY A 481 -45.11 -3.93 6.28
N GLU A 482 -45.65 -2.72 6.13
CA GLU A 482 -46.31 -2.30 4.87
C GLU A 482 -45.29 -1.98 3.76
N ARG A 483 -44.06 -1.63 4.15
CA ARG A 483 -42.91 -1.27 3.31
C ARG A 483 -41.72 -2.17 3.69
N VAL A 484 -40.58 -1.99 3.02
CA VAL A 484 -39.32 -2.60 3.48
C VAL A 484 -38.64 -1.65 4.45
N ASP A 485 -38.46 -2.12 5.67
CA ASP A 485 -37.80 -1.40 6.75
C ASP A 485 -36.27 -1.59 6.66
N ALA A 486 -35.80 -2.84 6.43
CA ALA A 486 -34.40 -3.16 6.15
C ALA A 486 -34.20 -4.40 5.27
N VAL A 487 -32.99 -4.55 4.71
CA VAL A 487 -32.50 -5.75 4.02
C VAL A 487 -31.12 -6.15 4.56
N THR A 488 -30.89 -7.46 4.72
CA THR A 488 -29.63 -8.00 5.26
C THR A 488 -29.11 -9.14 4.39
N LEU A 489 -27.84 -9.11 3.98
CA LEU A 489 -27.13 -10.22 3.35
C LEU A 489 -26.02 -10.71 4.29
N ASN A 490 -26.05 -11.99 4.65
CA ASN A 490 -25.00 -12.62 5.44
C ASN A 490 -24.10 -13.45 4.52
N VAL A 491 -22.80 -13.17 4.51
CA VAL A 491 -21.74 -13.88 3.80
C VAL A 491 -20.98 -14.76 4.78
N ALA A 492 -20.60 -15.98 4.38
CA ALA A 492 -19.89 -16.94 5.25
C ALA A 492 -18.50 -17.40 4.72
N THR A 493 -18.18 -17.11 3.46
CA THR A 493 -16.84 -17.34 2.89
C THR A 493 -16.58 -16.28 1.80
N PRO A 494 -15.34 -15.84 1.54
CA PRO A 494 -14.10 -16.25 2.20
C PRO A 494 -13.97 -15.76 3.65
N THR A 495 -14.63 -14.65 3.97
CA THR A 495 -14.75 -14.05 5.31
C THR A 495 -16.22 -14.02 5.71
N GLU A 496 -16.53 -14.06 7.01
CA GLU A 496 -17.90 -13.82 7.49
C GLU A 496 -18.17 -12.31 7.53
N VAL A 497 -19.24 -11.85 6.85
CA VAL A 497 -19.60 -10.44 6.72
C VAL A 497 -21.12 -10.29 6.75
N THR A 498 -21.63 -9.29 7.48
CA THR A 498 -23.06 -8.95 7.56
C THR A 498 -23.29 -7.58 6.94
N MET A 499 -23.91 -7.55 5.77
CA MET A 499 -24.29 -6.33 5.05
C MET A 499 -25.74 -6.00 5.40
N ASN A 500 -26.01 -4.91 6.13
CA ASN A 500 -27.35 -4.57 6.61
C ASN A 500 -27.71 -3.10 6.33
N HIS A 501 -28.80 -2.87 5.59
CA HIS A 501 -29.22 -1.54 5.16
C HIS A 501 -30.69 -1.29 5.49
N GLY A 502 -30.98 -0.17 6.15
CA GLY A 502 -32.31 0.20 6.65
C GLY A 502 -32.50 -0.04 8.16
N GLY A 503 -33.67 0.34 8.67
CA GLY A 503 -33.94 0.51 10.09
C GLY A 503 -34.56 -0.69 10.82
N SER A 504 -34.70 -0.54 12.15
CA SER A 504 -35.23 -1.58 13.05
C SER A 504 -36.75 -1.78 13.00
N GLY A 505 -37.44 -1.23 12.00
CA GLY A 505 -38.90 -1.32 11.82
C GLY A 505 -39.42 -2.72 11.45
N GLY A 506 -40.67 -2.80 10.98
CA GLY A 506 -41.23 -4.02 10.38
C GLY A 506 -41.18 -5.31 11.21
N THR A 507 -40.99 -6.43 10.52
CA THR A 507 -40.77 -7.78 11.06
C THR A 507 -39.82 -8.54 10.14
N GLU A 508 -38.88 -9.27 10.72
CA GLU A 508 -37.90 -10.07 9.97
C GLU A 508 -38.52 -11.33 9.35
N ASN A 509 -38.06 -11.62 8.14
CA ASN A 509 -38.22 -12.89 7.47
C ASN A 509 -36.84 -13.25 6.89
N THR A 510 -36.37 -14.49 7.08
CA THR A 510 -35.00 -14.91 6.69
C THR A 510 -35.03 -16.21 5.90
N LEU A 511 -34.28 -16.25 4.78
CA LEU A 511 -34.03 -17.43 3.97
C LEU A 511 -32.56 -17.85 4.13
N THR A 512 -32.33 -18.99 4.77
CA THR A 512 -31.02 -19.67 4.76
C THR A 512 -30.81 -20.36 3.42
N LEU A 513 -29.65 -20.15 2.81
CA LEU A 513 -29.28 -20.71 1.52
C LEU A 513 -28.64 -22.10 1.69
N GLY A 514 -28.94 -23.03 0.79
CA GLY A 514 -28.31 -24.34 0.73
C GLY A 514 -26.85 -24.29 0.23
N ALA A 515 -26.13 -25.39 0.40
CA ALA A 515 -24.73 -25.49 -0.05
C ALA A 515 -24.62 -25.38 -1.59
N GLY A 516 -24.09 -24.25 -2.07
CA GLY A 516 -24.01 -23.94 -3.51
C GLY A 516 -25.27 -23.31 -4.10
N GLU A 517 -26.25 -22.96 -3.26
CA GLU A 517 -27.38 -22.11 -3.63
C GLU A 517 -26.95 -20.63 -3.59
N TYR A 518 -27.42 -19.83 -4.53
CA TYR A 518 -27.11 -18.40 -4.66
C TYR A 518 -28.32 -17.64 -5.17
N ILE A 519 -28.35 -16.33 -4.93
CA ILE A 519 -29.45 -15.45 -5.34
C ILE A 519 -29.25 -15.04 -6.81
N THR A 520 -30.32 -15.14 -7.61
CA THR A 520 -30.31 -14.95 -9.07
C THR A 520 -31.16 -13.77 -9.55
N SER A 521 -32.09 -13.28 -8.74
CA SER A 521 -32.87 -12.06 -9.08
C SER A 521 -33.45 -11.37 -7.86
N MET A 522 -33.64 -10.05 -7.97
CA MET A 522 -34.33 -9.18 -7.03
C MET A 522 -35.47 -8.46 -7.76
N GLU A 523 -36.72 -8.78 -7.41
CA GLU A 523 -37.90 -7.99 -7.78
C GLU A 523 -38.15 -6.92 -6.70
N ALA A 524 -38.24 -5.66 -7.12
CA ALA A 524 -38.47 -4.52 -6.24
C ALA A 524 -39.71 -3.74 -6.69
N HIS A 525 -40.50 -3.31 -5.73
CA HIS A 525 -41.67 -2.45 -5.89
C HIS A 525 -41.47 -1.19 -5.03
N TRP A 526 -41.74 -0.02 -5.58
CA TRP A 526 -41.62 1.26 -4.86
C TRP A 526 -42.92 2.08 -4.93
N GLY A 527 -43.03 3.09 -4.07
CA GLY A 527 -44.25 3.90 -3.97
C GLY A 527 -44.06 5.12 -3.09
N LYS A 528 -45.03 6.02 -3.12
CA LYS A 528 -44.93 7.33 -2.46
C LYS A 528 -45.79 7.42 -1.19
N LYS A 529 -45.15 7.76 -0.06
CA LYS A 529 -45.72 7.93 1.30
C LYS A 529 -45.23 9.27 1.86
N ASP A 530 -46.15 10.10 2.38
CA ASP A 530 -45.81 11.35 3.08
C ASP A 530 -44.75 12.21 2.34
N ASP A 531 -45.03 12.38 1.05
CA ASP A 531 -44.20 12.99 0.00
C ASP A 531 -42.82 12.33 -0.35
N HIS A 532 -42.41 11.26 0.33
CA HIS A 532 -41.20 10.48 0.07
C HIS A 532 -41.49 9.23 -0.78
N THR A 533 -40.61 8.89 -1.73
CA THR A 533 -40.68 7.64 -2.52
C THR A 533 -39.77 6.58 -1.90
N ARG A 534 -40.33 5.43 -1.49
CA ARG A 534 -39.63 4.36 -0.76
C ARG A 534 -39.79 2.98 -1.41
N VAL A 535 -38.97 2.01 -1.02
CA VAL A 535 -39.17 0.59 -1.38
C VAL A 535 -40.31 0.00 -0.55
N PHE A 536 -41.37 -0.42 -1.23
CA PHE A 536 -42.59 -0.95 -0.62
C PHE A 536 -42.59 -2.47 -0.50
N TYR A 537 -41.93 -3.19 -1.42
CA TYR A 537 -41.81 -4.66 -1.36
C TYR A 537 -40.55 -5.14 -2.09
N LEU A 538 -39.93 -6.20 -1.54
CA LEU A 538 -38.85 -6.94 -2.17
C LEU A 538 -39.20 -8.42 -2.27
N ASN A 539 -38.69 -9.06 -3.33
CA ASN A 539 -38.76 -10.50 -3.55
C ASN A 539 -37.44 -11.00 -4.18
N PHE A 540 -36.75 -11.89 -3.49
CA PHE A 540 -35.51 -12.51 -3.94
C PHE A 540 -35.77 -13.96 -4.34
N VAL A 541 -35.13 -14.41 -5.44
CA VAL A 541 -35.22 -15.78 -5.94
C VAL A 541 -33.82 -16.38 -6.05
N THR A 542 -33.70 -17.69 -5.80
CA THR A 542 -32.43 -18.42 -5.79
C THR A 542 -32.28 -19.38 -6.96
N SER A 543 -31.05 -19.83 -7.22
CA SER A 543 -30.71 -20.88 -8.19
C SER A 543 -31.31 -22.26 -7.86
N ALA A 544 -31.77 -22.49 -6.63
CA ALA A 544 -32.54 -23.68 -6.25
C ALA A 544 -34.06 -23.52 -6.48
N GLY A 545 -34.53 -22.31 -6.84
CA GLY A 545 -35.95 -21.99 -6.96
C GLY A 545 -36.66 -21.71 -5.63
N ASN A 546 -35.91 -21.50 -4.54
CA ASN A 546 -36.45 -20.93 -3.32
C ASN A 546 -36.65 -19.41 -3.51
N SER A 547 -37.48 -18.80 -2.67
CA SER A 547 -37.66 -17.35 -2.66
C SER A 547 -38.02 -16.82 -1.28
N ILE A 548 -37.79 -15.52 -1.09
CA ILE A 548 -38.22 -14.77 0.08
C ILE A 548 -38.73 -13.40 -0.33
N SER A 549 -39.80 -12.95 0.33
CA SER A 549 -40.36 -11.61 0.10
C SER A 549 -40.93 -10.98 1.36
N GLY A 550 -41.08 -9.66 1.33
CA GLY A 550 -41.65 -8.84 2.42
C GLY A 550 -42.17 -7.50 1.91
N GLY A 551 -43.11 -6.88 2.65
CA GLY A 551 -43.75 -5.61 2.30
C GLY A 551 -45.04 -5.73 1.48
N THR A 552 -45.48 -4.63 0.84
CA THR A 552 -46.69 -4.54 0.01
C THR A 552 -46.38 -4.24 -1.44
N GLN A 553 -46.94 -5.00 -2.38
CA GLN A 553 -46.78 -4.74 -3.81
C GLN A 553 -47.52 -3.47 -4.27
N THR A 554 -46.82 -2.58 -4.97
CA THR A 554 -47.32 -1.37 -5.65
C THR A 554 -47.39 -1.55 -7.18
N ASP A 555 -47.90 -0.55 -7.90
CA ASP A 555 -47.92 -0.54 -9.37
C ASP A 555 -46.53 -0.31 -10.00
N ASP A 556 -45.70 0.55 -9.40
CA ASP A 556 -44.33 0.85 -9.86
C ASP A 556 -43.34 -0.24 -9.39
N LYS A 557 -42.74 -0.96 -10.34
CA LYS A 557 -41.87 -2.11 -10.05
C LYS A 557 -40.91 -2.50 -11.17
N ALA A 558 -39.87 -3.24 -10.80
CA ALA A 558 -38.87 -3.80 -11.72
C ALA A 558 -38.27 -5.12 -11.18
N THR A 559 -37.38 -5.74 -11.95
CA THR A 559 -36.67 -6.97 -11.54
C THR A 559 -35.24 -6.99 -12.08
N ALA A 560 -34.27 -6.78 -11.19
CA ALA A 560 -32.87 -7.04 -11.50
C ALA A 560 -32.63 -8.55 -11.54
N THR A 561 -31.90 -9.02 -12.55
CA THR A 561 -31.55 -10.43 -12.74
C THR A 561 -30.04 -10.54 -12.94
N ALA A 562 -29.39 -11.48 -12.25
CA ALA A 562 -27.98 -11.75 -12.39
C ALA A 562 -27.64 -12.14 -13.85
N PRO A 563 -26.55 -11.62 -14.44
CA PRO A 563 -26.03 -12.14 -15.70
C PRO A 563 -25.61 -13.62 -15.60
N ASP A 564 -25.56 -14.32 -16.75
CA ASP A 564 -25.13 -15.73 -16.78
C ASP A 564 -23.73 -15.90 -16.16
N GLY A 565 -23.64 -16.65 -15.06
CA GLY A 565 -22.39 -16.88 -14.31
C GLY A 565 -22.17 -15.95 -13.12
N PHE A 566 -23.13 -15.08 -12.77
CA PHE A 566 -23.06 -14.16 -11.64
C PHE A 566 -24.00 -14.58 -10.49
N GLN A 567 -23.75 -14.00 -9.31
CA GLN A 567 -24.55 -14.13 -8.09
C GLN A 567 -24.67 -12.78 -7.38
N LEU A 568 -25.58 -12.64 -6.42
CA LEU A 568 -25.63 -11.44 -5.57
C LEU A 568 -24.36 -11.34 -4.70
N GLY A 569 -23.59 -10.26 -4.89
CA GLY A 569 -22.46 -9.89 -4.03
C GLY A 569 -22.87 -9.01 -2.85
N GLY A 570 -23.81 -8.09 -3.08
CA GLY A 570 -24.25 -7.13 -2.07
C GLY A 570 -25.27 -6.16 -2.64
N PHE A 571 -25.48 -5.05 -1.94
CA PHE A 571 -26.45 -4.02 -2.27
C PHE A 571 -25.81 -2.65 -2.39
N TYR A 572 -26.53 -1.74 -3.05
CA TYR A 572 -26.25 -0.32 -3.04
C TYR A 572 -27.56 0.46 -3.23
N GLY A 573 -27.60 1.71 -2.78
CA GLY A 573 -28.84 2.48 -2.77
C GLY A 573 -28.84 3.58 -1.71
N ARG A 574 -30.02 3.86 -1.14
CA ARG A 574 -30.19 4.87 -0.09
C ARG A 574 -31.21 4.42 0.96
N ALA A 575 -30.93 4.57 2.25
CA ALA A 575 -31.78 4.12 3.35
C ALA A 575 -31.56 4.89 4.67
N GLU A 576 -32.55 4.86 5.56
CA GLU A 576 -32.50 5.32 6.96
C GLU A 576 -33.42 4.39 7.80
N ASP A 577 -34.50 4.90 8.41
CA ASP A 577 -35.55 4.13 9.12
C ASP A 577 -36.25 3.07 8.24
N GLU A 578 -36.34 3.32 6.94
CA GLU A 578 -36.91 2.45 5.91
C GLU A 578 -35.94 2.43 4.70
N VAL A 579 -36.05 1.43 3.82
CA VAL A 579 -35.26 1.41 2.57
C VAL A 579 -35.91 2.34 1.54
N ASP A 580 -35.23 3.44 1.22
CA ASP A 580 -35.73 4.44 0.28
C ASP A 580 -35.44 4.05 -1.19
N GLN A 581 -34.25 3.49 -1.45
CA GLN A 581 -33.80 3.07 -2.77
C GLN A 581 -32.85 1.86 -2.69
N LEU A 582 -32.98 0.89 -3.60
CA LEU A 582 -32.15 -0.32 -3.63
C LEU A 582 -31.86 -0.81 -5.06
N GLY A 583 -30.61 -1.17 -5.32
CA GLY A 583 -30.17 -1.99 -6.44
C GLY A 583 -29.27 -3.14 -5.95
N ALA A 584 -29.04 -4.12 -6.82
CA ALA A 584 -28.21 -5.27 -6.53
C ALA A 584 -26.83 -5.16 -7.20
N ILE A 585 -25.78 -5.50 -6.45
CA ILE A 585 -24.42 -5.69 -6.96
C ILE A 585 -24.26 -7.17 -7.32
N TRP A 586 -24.05 -7.47 -8.60
CA TRP A 586 -23.81 -8.83 -9.08
C TRP A 586 -22.31 -9.08 -9.23
N THR A 587 -21.81 -10.21 -8.73
CA THR A 587 -20.40 -10.60 -8.85
C THR A 587 -20.24 -11.91 -9.61
N ARG A 588 -19.19 -12.02 -10.45
CA ARG A 588 -18.91 -13.23 -11.24
C ARG A 588 -18.49 -14.38 -10.32
N MET A 589 -19.20 -15.51 -10.38
CA MET A 589 -18.94 -16.68 -9.53
C MET A 589 -17.57 -17.35 -9.74
N SER A 590 -16.88 -17.04 -10.84
CA SER A 590 -15.54 -17.56 -11.17
C SER A 590 -14.39 -16.59 -10.91
N ALA A 591 -14.70 -15.33 -10.55
CA ALA A 591 -13.67 -14.38 -10.13
C ALA A 591 -13.16 -14.74 -8.72
N VAL A 592 -11.94 -14.34 -8.40
CA VAL A 592 -11.27 -14.56 -7.11
C VAL A 592 -10.48 -13.29 -6.80
N ASP A 593 -10.48 -12.82 -5.55
CA ASP A 593 -9.68 -11.65 -5.19
C ASP A 593 -8.19 -11.96 -5.32
N LEU A 594 -7.44 -10.94 -5.73
CA LEU A 594 -6.02 -10.88 -5.46
C LEU A 594 -5.81 -10.65 -3.96
N VAL A 595 -4.80 -11.29 -3.37
CA VAL A 595 -4.50 -11.19 -1.94
C VAL A 595 -3.16 -10.49 -1.76
N LEU A 596 -3.07 -9.57 -0.79
CA LEU A 596 -1.84 -8.84 -0.46
C LEU A 596 -0.62 -9.78 -0.34
N THR A 597 -0.80 -10.95 0.28
CA THR A 597 0.25 -11.95 0.53
C THR A 597 0.59 -12.88 -0.65
N ASP A 598 -0.01 -12.68 -1.83
CA ASP A 598 0.37 -13.44 -3.02
C ASP A 598 1.85 -13.19 -3.37
N GLU A 599 2.56 -14.23 -3.78
CA GLU A 599 3.96 -14.13 -4.18
C GLU A 599 4.10 -13.63 -5.63
N GLN A 600 4.65 -12.42 -5.79
CA GLN A 600 4.94 -11.76 -7.07
C GLN A 600 6.44 -11.75 -7.36
N GLU A 601 6.83 -11.78 -8.63
CA GLU A 601 8.20 -11.46 -9.04
C GLU A 601 8.45 -9.94 -8.93
N SER A 602 9.57 -9.55 -8.32
CA SER A 602 9.87 -8.15 -8.05
C SER A 602 10.33 -7.41 -9.32
N SER A 603 9.59 -6.37 -9.75
CA SER A 603 9.97 -5.52 -10.90
C SER A 603 11.19 -4.62 -10.66
N GLY A 604 11.85 -4.73 -9.49
CA GLY A 604 12.95 -3.87 -9.07
C GLY A 604 14.34 -4.52 -9.10
N SER A 605 15.12 -4.16 -10.13
CA SER A 605 16.59 -3.99 -10.05
C SER A 605 17.49 -5.24 -9.98
N SER A 606 18.79 -5.01 -10.18
CA SER A 606 19.85 -6.03 -10.40
C SER A 606 20.31 -6.77 -9.14
N LEU A 607 19.55 -6.72 -8.05
CA LEU A 607 19.99 -7.05 -6.68
C LEU A 607 19.30 -8.28 -6.06
N MET A 608 19.09 -9.33 -6.85
CA MET A 608 18.90 -10.72 -6.37
C MET A 608 17.70 -10.93 -5.42
N TYR A 609 16.64 -10.16 -5.60
CA TYR A 609 15.40 -10.32 -4.86
C TYR A 609 14.63 -11.58 -5.30
N GLY A 610 14.06 -12.29 -4.31
CA GLY A 610 13.09 -13.36 -4.55
C GLY A 610 11.65 -12.83 -4.57
N THR A 611 10.68 -13.73 -4.55
CA THR A 611 9.26 -13.37 -4.53
C THR A 611 8.88 -12.49 -3.34
N THR A 612 8.34 -11.30 -3.61
CA THR A 612 7.77 -10.40 -2.61
C THR A 612 6.28 -10.64 -2.46
N ILE A 613 5.67 -10.04 -1.43
CA ILE A 613 4.21 -9.83 -1.43
C ILE A 613 3.84 -8.70 -2.40
N ARG A 614 2.55 -8.46 -2.67
CA ARG A 614 2.09 -7.34 -3.52
C ARG A 614 2.48 -5.98 -2.92
N ASN A 615 3.08 -5.10 -3.71
CA ASN A 615 3.25 -3.69 -3.34
C ASN A 615 1.96 -2.93 -3.61
N TRP A 616 1.09 -2.86 -2.60
CA TRP A 616 -0.13 -2.03 -2.61
C TRP A 616 0.08 -0.76 -1.77
N VAL A 617 -0.69 0.30 -2.02
CA VAL A 617 -0.59 1.57 -1.28
C VAL A 617 -0.84 1.36 0.21
N GLY A 618 -1.84 0.56 0.58
CA GLY A 618 -2.13 0.22 1.98
C GLY A 618 -2.92 1.31 2.72
N SER A 619 -3.60 0.90 3.79
CA SER A 619 -4.62 1.70 4.50
C SER A 619 -4.09 2.89 5.32
N THR A 620 -2.77 3.09 5.36
CA THR A 620 -2.08 4.03 6.26
C THR A 620 -1.59 5.29 5.57
N VAL A 621 -1.38 5.25 4.25
CA VAL A 621 -0.82 6.37 3.47
C VAL A 621 -1.79 7.56 3.41
N GLY A 622 -3.09 7.31 3.52
CA GLY A 622 -4.17 8.31 3.54
C GLY A 622 -4.57 8.83 4.93
N VAL A 623 -3.93 8.37 6.02
CA VAL A 623 -4.36 8.75 7.39
C VAL A 623 -3.62 10.00 7.87
N ALA A 624 -4.36 11.08 8.11
CA ALA A 624 -3.85 12.31 8.73
C ALA A 624 -3.45 12.08 10.20
N SER A 625 -2.39 12.76 10.63
CA SER A 625 -1.84 12.71 11.99
C SER A 625 -1.88 14.05 12.73
N ASP A 626 -2.27 15.11 12.03
CA ASP A 626 -2.34 16.52 12.45
C ASP A 626 -3.40 17.23 11.57
N THR A 627 -3.63 18.54 11.76
CA THR A 627 -4.59 19.32 10.96
C THR A 627 -4.06 19.79 9.61
N ALA A 628 -2.74 19.79 9.42
CA ALA A 628 -2.10 20.19 8.16
C ALA A 628 -0.66 19.65 8.06
N CYS A 629 -0.10 19.64 6.84
CA CYS A 629 1.34 19.61 6.61
C CYS A 629 1.83 20.87 5.87
N TYR A 630 3.06 21.30 6.11
CA TYR A 630 3.71 22.43 5.43
C TYR A 630 4.48 21.94 4.19
N ARG A 631 4.29 22.57 3.04
CA ARG A 631 4.92 22.18 1.78
C ARG A 631 6.38 22.68 1.74
N LYS A 632 7.35 21.79 1.51
CA LYS A 632 8.77 22.18 1.31
C LYS A 632 8.89 22.90 -0.05
N SER A 633 9.56 24.06 -0.08
CA SER A 633 9.97 24.73 -1.33
C SER A 633 11.44 24.44 -1.64
N VAL A 634 11.78 24.32 -2.91
CA VAL A 634 13.14 24.14 -3.45
C VAL A 634 13.29 24.90 -4.77
N ASP A 635 14.51 25.25 -5.16
CA ASP A 635 14.78 25.93 -6.44
C ASP A 635 14.57 24.97 -7.64
N TYR A 636 14.34 25.51 -8.83
CA TYR A 636 14.41 24.73 -10.07
C TYR A 636 15.82 24.18 -10.33
N ASN A 637 15.92 23.06 -11.05
CA ASN A 637 17.19 22.69 -11.68
C ASN A 637 17.55 23.63 -12.85
N SER A 638 18.74 23.48 -13.42
CA SER A 638 19.26 24.29 -14.53
C SER A 638 18.46 24.22 -15.85
N THR A 639 17.45 23.35 -15.96
CA THR A 639 16.54 23.20 -17.11
C THR A 639 15.07 23.53 -16.76
N ASN A 640 14.83 24.21 -15.64
CA ASN A 640 13.51 24.60 -15.13
C ASN A 640 12.56 23.40 -14.85
N ILE A 641 13.11 22.28 -14.36
CA ILE A 641 12.38 21.07 -13.93
C ILE A 641 12.33 21.01 -12.40
N CYS A 642 11.21 20.52 -11.85
CA CYS A 642 11.07 20.19 -10.42
C CYS A 642 11.40 18.71 -10.12
N PRO A 643 11.96 18.41 -8.93
CA PRO A 643 12.16 17.04 -8.49
C PRO A 643 10.83 16.29 -8.29
N LEU A 644 10.89 14.96 -8.31
CA LEU A 644 9.70 14.10 -8.20
C LEU A 644 8.96 14.36 -6.88
N GLY A 645 7.63 14.49 -6.95
CA GLY A 645 6.80 14.87 -5.81
C GLY A 645 6.75 16.39 -5.54
N TYR A 646 7.24 17.24 -6.46
CA TYR A 646 7.12 18.70 -6.40
C TYR A 646 6.42 19.24 -7.66
N GLY A 647 5.58 20.25 -7.50
CA GLY A 647 4.96 21.04 -8.58
C GLY A 647 5.62 22.40 -8.75
N LYS A 648 5.36 23.10 -9.86
CA LYS A 648 5.82 24.48 -10.08
C LYS A 648 4.89 25.46 -9.40
N ASP A 649 5.42 26.40 -8.63
CA ASP A 649 4.67 27.58 -8.14
C ASP A 649 5.52 28.85 -8.30
N GLY A 650 5.11 29.73 -9.23
CA GLY A 650 5.84 30.96 -9.55
C GLY A 650 7.26 30.69 -10.07
N ASP A 651 8.25 31.10 -9.27
CA ASP A 651 9.69 30.95 -9.54
C ASP A 651 10.32 29.76 -8.77
N ASP A 652 9.52 28.98 -8.01
CA ASP A 652 9.93 27.92 -7.09
C ASP A 652 9.33 26.53 -7.48
N CYS A 653 9.88 25.45 -6.91
CA CYS A 653 9.27 24.12 -6.84
C CYS A 653 8.72 23.83 -5.44
N ILE A 654 7.40 23.61 -5.32
CA ILE A 654 6.71 23.36 -4.06
C ILE A 654 6.24 21.90 -3.95
N ALA A 655 6.42 21.28 -2.79
CA ALA A 655 6.03 19.89 -2.56
C ALA A 655 4.54 19.65 -2.89
N GLN A 656 4.25 18.55 -3.57
CA GLN A 656 2.88 18.09 -3.86
C GLN A 656 2.22 17.60 -2.57
N CYS A 657 0.89 17.66 -2.54
CA CYS A 657 0.09 17.21 -1.41
C CYS A 657 0.07 15.67 -1.31
N PRO A 658 0.46 15.06 -0.18
CA PRO A 658 0.44 13.60 0.03
C PRO A 658 -0.99 13.11 0.28
N MET A 659 -1.28 11.81 0.18
CA MET A 659 -2.66 11.32 0.35
C MET A 659 -3.27 11.65 1.74
N ALA A 660 -2.47 11.63 2.81
CA ALA A 660 -2.93 12.01 4.15
C ALA A 660 -3.36 13.49 4.28
N TYR A 661 -2.94 14.34 3.35
CA TYR A 661 -3.25 15.77 3.31
C TYR A 661 -3.42 16.18 1.84
N PRO A 662 -4.47 15.72 1.13
CA PRO A 662 -4.51 15.78 -0.33
C PRO A 662 -4.92 17.16 -0.88
N VAL A 663 -5.58 17.99 -0.07
CA VAL A 663 -6.14 19.29 -0.47
C VAL A 663 -5.09 20.38 -0.27
N SER A 664 -4.77 21.15 -1.31
CA SER A 664 -3.80 22.26 -1.20
C SER A 664 -4.40 23.48 -0.50
N CYS A 665 -3.70 24.01 0.51
CA CYS A 665 -4.03 25.24 1.22
C CYS A 665 -2.83 26.21 1.21
N SER A 666 -2.58 26.83 0.05
CA SER A 666 -1.41 27.69 -0.18
C SER A 666 -0.08 26.95 0.07
N LEU A 667 0.71 27.39 1.07
CA LEU A 667 1.98 26.75 1.49
C LEU A 667 1.79 25.51 2.37
N GLU A 668 0.55 25.08 2.57
CA GLU A 668 0.16 23.93 3.38
C GLU A 668 -0.69 22.95 2.55
N CYS A 669 -0.85 21.72 3.02
CA CYS A 669 -1.92 20.82 2.58
C CYS A 669 -2.70 20.33 3.80
N ILE A 670 -4.00 20.10 3.62
CA ILE A 670 -4.96 19.73 4.68
C ILE A 670 -5.64 18.39 4.36
N PRO A 671 -6.23 17.71 5.36
CA PRO A 671 -6.92 16.42 5.18
C PRO A 671 -8.05 16.43 4.14
N GLN A 672 -8.51 15.23 3.76
CA GLN A 672 -9.62 15.05 2.83
C GLN A 672 -10.89 15.74 3.38
N ASN A 673 -11.53 16.59 2.56
CA ASN A 673 -12.76 17.34 2.87
C ASN A 673 -12.62 18.54 3.85
N ASP A 674 -11.41 18.90 4.32
CA ASP A 674 -11.21 20.06 5.21
C ASP A 674 -11.22 21.42 4.46
N ASP A 675 -11.59 22.49 5.18
CA ASP A 675 -11.69 23.86 4.63
C ASP A 675 -10.46 24.72 4.98
N CYS A 676 -9.69 25.09 3.95
CA CYS A 676 -8.53 25.99 4.04
C CYS A 676 -8.85 27.36 4.68
N ALA A 677 -10.08 27.87 4.55
CA ALA A 677 -10.51 29.09 5.21
C ALA A 677 -10.72 28.91 6.72
N LEU A 678 -11.15 27.72 7.17
CA LEU A 678 -11.23 27.39 8.60
C LEU A 678 -9.84 27.20 9.21
N GLU A 679 -8.91 26.52 8.52
CA GLU A 679 -7.54 26.33 9.01
C GLU A 679 -6.75 27.66 9.04
N THR A 680 -6.97 28.54 8.05
CA THR A 680 -6.44 29.92 8.09
C THR A 680 -6.94 30.71 9.31
N LEU A 681 -8.14 30.42 9.81
CA LEU A 681 -8.71 31.05 11.01
C LEU A 681 -8.21 30.40 12.32
N SER A 682 -7.92 29.10 12.32
CA SER A 682 -7.38 28.38 13.50
C SER A 682 -6.03 28.98 13.96
N LYS A 683 -5.18 29.33 12.99
CA LYS A 683 -3.79 29.77 13.21
C LYS A 683 -3.63 31.18 13.76
N ILE A 684 -4.71 31.96 13.87
CA ILE A 684 -4.69 33.29 14.51
C ILE A 684 -4.39 33.19 16.02
N GLY A 685 -4.50 32.00 16.63
CA GLY A 685 -4.16 31.76 18.04
C GLY A 685 -2.75 31.21 18.34
N SER A 686 -1.99 30.71 17.37
CA SER A 686 -0.97 29.65 17.63
C SER A 686 0.52 30.05 17.58
N VAL A 687 0.85 31.35 17.45
CA VAL A 687 2.23 31.89 17.23
C VAL A 687 3.20 31.75 18.43
N VAL A 688 2.99 30.77 19.31
CA VAL A 688 3.84 30.46 20.48
C VAL A 688 4.45 29.04 20.38
N ALA A 689 3.94 28.17 19.50
CA ALA A 689 4.28 26.73 19.49
C ALA A 689 5.75 26.39 19.14
N VAL A 690 6.40 27.19 18.30
CA VAL A 690 7.70 26.85 17.66
C VAL A 690 8.90 26.85 18.64
N ALA A 691 8.72 27.27 19.89
CA ALA A 691 9.81 27.51 20.84
C ALA A 691 10.02 26.42 21.92
N LEU A 692 9.39 25.24 21.81
CA LEU A 692 9.29 24.28 22.94
C LEU A 692 9.72 22.82 22.69
N ASN A 693 10.21 22.48 21.49
CA ASN A 693 10.73 21.13 21.19
C ASN A 693 12.19 20.94 21.70
N ALA A 694 12.37 20.98 23.02
CA ALA A 694 13.67 20.82 23.68
C ALA A 694 13.62 20.02 25.00
N ALA A 695 12.60 19.17 25.18
CA ALA A 695 12.30 18.52 26.46
C ALA A 695 11.87 17.03 26.38
N SER A 696 12.11 16.34 25.27
CA SER A 696 11.68 14.93 25.04
C SER A 696 12.59 13.86 25.69
N GLY A 697 13.60 14.24 26.48
CA GLY A 697 14.66 13.37 27.01
C GLY A 697 14.28 12.33 28.08
N GLY A 698 13.05 11.80 28.07
CA GLY A 698 12.56 10.78 29.01
C GLY A 698 12.74 9.34 28.50
N VAL A 699 11.98 8.97 27.46
CA VAL A 699 11.88 7.58 26.94
C VAL A 699 13.20 7.04 26.42
N PHE A 700 14.09 7.92 25.95
CA PHE A 700 15.46 7.56 25.56
C PHE A 700 16.20 6.76 26.65
N GLY A 701 15.89 6.97 27.94
CA GLY A 701 16.61 6.35 29.07
C GLY A 701 16.56 4.82 29.13
N GLU A 702 15.49 4.19 28.65
CA GLU A 702 15.36 2.72 28.71
C GLU A 702 16.02 2.03 27.50
N ILE A 703 15.87 2.61 26.29
CA ILE A 703 16.67 2.20 25.11
C ILE A 703 18.17 2.43 25.38
N LEU A 704 18.52 3.51 26.09
CA LEU A 704 19.89 3.78 26.54
C LEU A 704 20.43 2.72 27.51
N ALA A 705 19.57 2.02 28.27
CA ALA A 705 19.98 0.98 29.21
C ALA A 705 20.45 -0.28 28.46
N VAL A 706 19.78 -0.64 27.36
CA VAL A 706 20.22 -1.69 26.43
C VAL A 706 21.49 -1.22 25.70
N TYR A 707 21.44 -0.06 25.06
CA TYR A 707 22.52 0.49 24.23
C TYR A 707 23.85 0.70 24.98
N LYS A 708 23.83 1.05 26.28
CA LYS A 708 25.04 1.21 27.10
C LYS A 708 25.91 -0.05 27.23
N THR A 709 25.38 -1.21 26.83
CA THR A 709 26.08 -2.50 26.89
C THR A 709 26.77 -2.84 25.56
N ALA A 710 26.29 -2.29 24.43
CA ALA A 710 26.78 -2.62 23.09
C ALA A 710 28.21 -2.06 22.84
N LYS A 711 29.21 -2.96 22.92
CA LYS A 711 30.62 -2.63 22.61
C LYS A 711 30.87 -2.59 21.10
N TRP A 712 31.92 -1.89 20.68
CA TRP A 712 32.42 -1.88 19.28
C TRP A 712 32.54 -3.29 18.66
N ALA A 713 32.94 -4.29 19.46
CA ALA A 713 33.01 -5.68 19.02
C ALA A 713 31.63 -6.21 18.55
N VAL A 714 30.55 -5.90 19.26
CA VAL A 714 29.17 -6.31 18.89
C VAL A 714 28.76 -5.64 17.58
N THR A 715 29.05 -4.34 17.41
CA THR A 715 28.78 -3.59 16.17
C THR A 715 29.58 -4.13 14.98
N CYS A 716 30.84 -4.49 15.19
CA CYS A 716 31.69 -5.14 14.19
C CYS A 716 31.09 -6.51 13.77
N VAL A 717 30.82 -7.36 14.76
CA VAL A 717 30.29 -8.71 14.53
C VAL A 717 28.95 -8.64 13.80
N ALA A 718 28.05 -7.75 14.21
CA ALA A 718 26.76 -7.52 13.58
C ALA A 718 26.88 -7.27 12.07
N ASN A 719 27.70 -6.30 11.65
CA ASN A 719 27.90 -6.01 10.23
C ASN A 719 28.36 -7.25 9.45
N ILE A 720 29.36 -7.99 9.94
CA ILE A 720 29.89 -9.14 9.19
C ILE A 720 28.94 -10.34 9.22
N VAL A 721 28.23 -10.63 10.32
CA VAL A 721 27.19 -11.68 10.37
C VAL A 721 26.08 -11.40 9.36
N THR A 722 25.60 -10.16 9.33
CA THR A 722 24.52 -9.71 8.45
C THR A 722 24.93 -9.80 6.98
N VAL A 723 26.16 -9.41 6.60
CA VAL A 723 26.68 -9.59 5.23
C VAL A 723 26.95 -11.08 4.89
N ILE A 724 27.42 -11.90 5.83
CA ILE A 724 27.57 -13.36 5.65
C ILE A 724 26.21 -14.02 5.37
N ARG A 725 25.15 -13.61 6.08
CA ARG A 725 23.78 -14.12 5.87
C ARG A 725 23.29 -13.85 4.44
N GLY A 726 23.45 -12.62 3.95
CA GLY A 726 23.17 -12.26 2.56
C GLY A 726 23.94 -13.10 1.54
N LEU A 727 25.25 -13.29 1.77
CA LEU A 727 26.10 -14.12 0.91
C LEU A 727 25.64 -15.60 0.90
N ILE A 728 25.28 -16.17 2.05
CA ILE A 728 24.75 -17.55 2.14
C ILE A 728 23.40 -17.66 1.41
N PHE A 729 22.50 -16.67 1.56
CA PHE A 729 21.23 -16.64 0.85
C PHE A 729 21.42 -16.60 -0.68
N TYR A 730 22.26 -15.69 -1.17
CA TYR A 730 22.66 -15.58 -2.57
C TYR A 730 23.19 -16.92 -3.12
N LEU A 731 24.12 -17.55 -2.40
CA LEU A 731 24.76 -18.79 -2.82
C LEU A 731 23.76 -19.96 -2.88
N ARG A 732 22.85 -20.05 -1.89
CA ARG A 732 21.76 -21.04 -1.89
C ARG A 732 20.78 -20.81 -3.05
N TYR A 733 20.39 -19.56 -3.32
CA TYR A 733 19.53 -19.22 -4.46
C TYR A 733 20.17 -19.64 -5.80
N ARG A 734 21.47 -19.42 -5.97
CA ARG A 734 22.22 -19.88 -7.15
C ARG A 734 22.36 -21.41 -7.21
N GLN A 735 22.41 -22.11 -6.08
CA GLN A 735 22.44 -23.58 -6.01
C GLN A 735 21.08 -24.23 -6.29
N THR A 736 19.96 -23.54 -6.07
CA THR A 736 18.61 -24.07 -6.38
C THR A 736 18.13 -23.71 -7.80
N THR A 737 18.69 -22.68 -8.42
CA THR A 737 18.32 -22.22 -9.79
C THR A 737 19.27 -22.67 -10.90
N ALA A 738 20.45 -23.22 -10.58
CA ALA A 738 21.42 -23.75 -11.55
C ALA A 738 21.85 -25.19 -11.20
N PRO A 739 22.22 -26.03 -12.20
CA PRO A 739 22.70 -27.38 -11.95
C PRO A 739 24.04 -27.40 -11.17
N GLU A 740 24.26 -28.44 -10.36
CA GLU A 740 25.39 -28.58 -9.43
C GLU A 740 26.76 -28.26 -10.04
N GLY A 741 27.29 -27.06 -9.72
CA GLY A 741 28.64 -26.60 -10.08
C GLY A 741 29.68 -26.91 -9.01
N ASP A 742 30.95 -27.02 -9.41
CA ASP A 742 32.06 -27.22 -8.46
C ASP A 742 32.28 -25.95 -7.60
N THR A 743 32.80 -26.13 -6.40
CA THR A 743 33.13 -25.09 -5.41
C THR A 743 33.91 -23.89 -5.98
N ALA A 744 34.77 -24.10 -6.99
CA ALA A 744 35.51 -23.04 -7.66
C ALA A 744 34.64 -22.11 -8.53
N GLU A 745 33.52 -22.61 -9.05
CA GLU A 745 32.59 -21.86 -9.89
C GLU A 745 31.69 -20.96 -9.03
N LEU A 746 31.13 -21.51 -7.94
CA LEU A 746 30.44 -20.74 -6.89
C LEU A 746 31.33 -19.64 -6.30
N LEU A 747 32.61 -19.95 -6.06
CA LEU A 747 33.59 -18.98 -5.56
C LEU A 747 33.87 -17.86 -6.58
N THR A 748 33.89 -18.17 -7.88
CA THR A 748 34.08 -17.17 -8.94
C THR A 748 32.87 -16.24 -9.04
N VAL A 749 31.65 -16.79 -8.99
CA VAL A 749 30.41 -16.00 -8.98
C VAL A 749 30.31 -15.15 -7.71
N ALA A 750 30.69 -15.68 -6.54
CA ALA A 750 30.71 -14.92 -5.28
C ALA A 750 31.61 -13.68 -5.37
N TYR A 751 32.83 -13.80 -5.90
CA TYR A 751 33.74 -12.65 -6.08
C TYR A 751 33.29 -11.63 -7.14
N GLN A 752 32.16 -11.86 -7.82
CA GLN A 752 31.51 -10.89 -8.72
C GLN A 752 30.28 -10.21 -8.09
N THR A 753 29.92 -10.53 -6.85
CA THR A 753 28.79 -9.90 -6.15
C THR A 753 29.19 -8.62 -5.42
N ASP A 754 28.30 -7.63 -5.37
CA ASP A 754 28.50 -6.41 -4.57
C ASP A 754 28.69 -6.74 -3.08
N VAL A 755 28.02 -7.79 -2.59
CA VAL A 755 28.17 -8.36 -1.24
C VAL A 755 29.63 -8.66 -0.90
N VAL A 756 30.45 -9.04 -1.88
CA VAL A 756 31.86 -9.39 -1.72
C VAL A 756 32.82 -8.29 -2.19
N VAL A 757 32.45 -7.52 -3.22
CA VAL A 757 33.27 -6.44 -3.78
C VAL A 757 33.16 -5.14 -2.98
N TYR A 758 32.05 -4.92 -2.27
CA TYR A 758 31.75 -3.69 -1.51
C TYR A 758 31.30 -3.94 -0.08
N ASP A 759 30.22 -4.71 0.16
CA ASP A 759 29.61 -4.80 1.50
C ASP A 759 30.57 -5.42 2.53
N LEU A 760 31.20 -6.55 2.20
CA LEU A 760 32.19 -7.21 3.06
C LEU A 760 33.43 -6.35 3.32
N PRO A 761 34.06 -5.71 2.31
CA PRO A 761 35.12 -4.74 2.55
C PRO A 761 34.73 -3.56 3.44
N VAL A 762 33.50 -3.02 3.29
CA VAL A 762 32.98 -1.94 4.15
C VAL A 762 32.78 -2.44 5.58
N ALA A 763 32.14 -3.60 5.79
CA ALA A 763 31.96 -4.21 7.09
C ALA A 763 33.31 -4.51 7.80
N VAL A 764 34.31 -5.00 7.05
CA VAL A 764 35.67 -5.23 7.56
C VAL A 764 36.40 -3.92 7.88
N CYS A 765 36.25 -2.85 7.07
CA CYS A 765 36.77 -1.53 7.41
C CYS A 765 36.17 -1.01 8.73
N THR A 766 34.85 -1.09 8.89
CA THR A 766 34.13 -0.72 10.13
C THR A 766 34.63 -1.52 11.33
N CYS A 767 34.80 -2.84 11.19
CA CYS A 767 35.40 -3.69 12.21
C CYS A 767 36.80 -3.23 12.63
N LEU A 768 37.69 -2.99 11.67
CA LEU A 768 39.08 -2.62 11.91
C LEU A 768 39.26 -1.16 12.39
N GLY A 769 38.18 -0.36 12.45
CA GLY A 769 38.26 1.07 12.73
C GLY A 769 38.95 1.88 11.62
N ILE A 770 38.91 1.36 10.39
CA ILE A 770 39.50 1.98 9.20
C ILE A 770 38.43 2.79 8.49
N GLN A 771 38.69 4.08 8.27
CA GLN A 771 37.80 4.95 7.51
C GLN A 771 37.64 4.43 6.07
N VAL A 772 36.39 4.24 5.63
CA VAL A 772 36.05 3.70 4.31
C VAL A 772 36.54 4.64 3.20
N PRO A 773 37.32 4.17 2.22
CA PRO A 773 37.76 5.01 1.10
C PRO A 773 36.59 5.28 0.14
N SER A 774 36.48 6.51 -0.38
CA SER A 774 35.40 6.98 -1.27
C SER A 774 35.47 6.44 -2.72
N GLY A 775 36.02 5.26 -2.89
CA GLY A 775 36.10 4.51 -4.14
C GLY A 775 36.73 3.14 -3.86
N ALA A 776 36.44 2.13 -4.70
CA ALA A 776 36.64 0.68 -4.49
C ALA A 776 38.07 0.17 -4.14
N LYS A 777 39.03 1.06 -3.88
CA LYS A 777 40.43 0.78 -3.57
C LYS A 777 40.62 0.48 -2.08
N PHE A 778 40.00 -0.61 -1.62
CA PHE A 778 40.23 -1.15 -0.28
C PHE A 778 41.68 -1.61 -0.11
N ALA A 779 42.18 -1.59 1.12
CA ALA A 779 43.56 -2.02 1.40
C ALA A 779 43.73 -3.55 1.21
N ASP A 780 44.91 -3.97 0.79
CA ASP A 780 45.30 -5.39 0.63
C ASP A 780 45.00 -6.25 1.88
N THR A 781 45.14 -5.67 3.08
CA THR A 781 44.74 -6.30 4.35
C THR A 781 43.23 -6.57 4.44
N VAL A 782 42.39 -5.62 4.04
CA VAL A 782 40.92 -5.74 4.07
C VAL A 782 40.47 -6.82 3.10
N LEU A 783 40.97 -6.79 1.87
CA LEU A 783 40.63 -7.76 0.82
C LEU A 783 40.97 -9.20 1.22
N LYS A 784 42.07 -9.42 1.96
CA LYS A 784 42.46 -10.75 2.46
C LYS A 784 41.56 -11.28 3.59
N ILE A 785 41.07 -10.39 4.46
CA ILE A 785 40.10 -10.76 5.51
C ILE A 785 38.77 -11.14 4.85
N VAL A 786 38.32 -10.35 3.86
CA VAL A 786 37.15 -10.65 3.02
C VAL A 786 37.31 -11.99 2.28
N GLU A 787 38.46 -12.23 1.64
CA GLU A 787 38.78 -13.48 0.96
C GLU A 787 38.65 -14.70 1.88
N GLY A 788 39.06 -14.56 3.15
CA GLY A 788 38.91 -15.57 4.19
C GLY A 788 37.46 -15.83 4.62
N ILE A 789 36.69 -14.76 4.84
CA ILE A 789 35.27 -14.85 5.24
C ILE A 789 34.42 -15.50 4.13
N VAL A 790 34.60 -15.09 2.87
CA VAL A 790 33.86 -15.63 1.71
C VAL A 790 34.10 -17.12 1.55
N LYS A 791 35.35 -17.58 1.65
CA LYS A 791 35.68 -19.02 1.56
C LYS A 791 35.03 -19.83 2.69
N GLN A 792 34.94 -19.27 3.88
CA GLN A 792 34.27 -19.91 5.01
C GLN A 792 32.75 -19.97 4.78
N ALA A 793 32.11 -18.87 4.40
CA ALA A 793 30.68 -18.83 4.07
C ALA A 793 30.28 -19.85 2.97
N ILE A 794 31.13 -20.04 1.96
CA ILE A 794 30.92 -21.05 0.90
C ILE A 794 31.13 -22.49 1.39
N THR A 795 32.09 -22.71 2.30
CA THR A 795 32.47 -24.07 2.73
C THR A 795 31.62 -24.60 3.88
N ASN A 796 31.27 -23.75 4.85
CA ASN A 796 30.65 -24.13 6.13
C ASN A 796 29.49 -23.18 6.52
N GLY A 797 28.85 -22.49 5.56
CA GLY A 797 27.91 -21.39 5.80
C GLY A 797 26.85 -21.64 6.88
N ASP A 798 26.13 -22.75 6.76
CA ASP A 798 25.10 -23.20 7.71
C ASP A 798 25.62 -23.36 9.14
N GLU A 799 26.85 -23.84 9.31
CA GLU A 799 27.46 -24.07 10.63
C GLU A 799 27.98 -22.76 11.24
N ILE A 800 28.51 -21.86 10.41
CA ILE A 800 29.08 -20.56 10.83
C ILE A 800 28.07 -19.69 11.56
N ILE A 801 26.85 -19.55 11.03
CA ILE A 801 25.82 -18.66 11.58
C ILE A 801 24.86 -19.36 12.56
N SER A 802 25.17 -20.60 12.99
CA SER A 802 24.30 -21.39 13.87
C SER A 802 24.44 -21.07 15.36
N THR A 803 25.59 -20.53 15.79
CA THR A 803 25.83 -20.11 17.19
C THR A 803 26.74 -18.90 17.26
N GLY A 804 26.63 -18.13 18.34
CA GLY A 804 27.51 -16.98 18.57
C GLY A 804 28.99 -17.36 18.72
N GLU A 805 29.25 -18.55 19.25
CA GLU A 805 30.61 -19.12 19.34
C GLU A 805 31.20 -19.39 17.94
N ASN A 806 30.43 -19.92 16.99
CA ASN A 806 30.90 -20.21 15.64
C ASN A 806 31.21 -18.91 14.85
N VAL A 807 30.36 -17.90 14.98
CA VAL A 807 30.61 -16.55 14.43
C VAL A 807 31.90 -15.94 15.03
N LEU A 808 32.04 -15.93 16.36
CA LEU A 808 33.19 -15.33 17.02
C LEU A 808 34.51 -16.02 16.63
N ASN A 809 34.48 -17.35 16.47
CA ASN A 809 35.59 -18.15 15.97
C ASN A 809 35.95 -17.82 14.51
N LEU A 810 34.95 -17.58 13.63
CA LEU A 810 35.23 -17.13 12.25
C LEU A 810 35.90 -15.75 12.24
N LEU A 811 35.35 -14.77 12.97
CA LEU A 811 35.82 -13.38 12.90
C LEU A 811 37.19 -13.17 13.54
N THR A 812 37.50 -13.92 14.60
CA THR A 812 38.86 -13.96 15.17
C THR A 812 39.82 -14.76 14.27
N GLY A 813 39.37 -15.89 13.68
CA GLY A 813 40.17 -16.69 12.75
C GLY A 813 40.50 -15.99 11.43
N ALA A 814 39.60 -15.12 10.94
CA ALA A 814 39.80 -14.28 9.76
C ALA A 814 40.61 -13.01 10.05
N GLY A 815 40.83 -12.64 11.31
CA GLY A 815 41.55 -11.42 11.70
C GLY A 815 40.73 -10.13 11.64
N ALA A 816 39.39 -10.23 11.60
CA ALA A 816 38.49 -9.07 11.66
C ALA A 816 38.34 -8.51 13.09
N LEU A 817 38.59 -9.32 14.12
CA LEU A 817 38.56 -8.94 15.53
C LEU A 817 39.93 -9.07 16.20
N ASN A 818 40.23 -8.14 17.12
CA ASN A 818 41.52 -8.05 17.82
C ASN A 818 41.39 -8.14 19.36
N SER A 819 40.16 -8.24 19.90
CA SER A 819 39.90 -8.54 21.32
C SER A 819 38.58 -9.30 21.50
N THR A 820 38.47 -10.05 22.60
CA THR A 820 37.32 -10.90 22.95
C THR A 820 36.45 -10.20 24.02
N ASP A 821 35.93 -9.02 23.67
CA ASP A 821 35.19 -8.18 24.63
C ASP A 821 33.66 -8.37 24.57
N SER A 822 33.11 -8.88 23.46
CA SER A 822 31.71 -9.27 23.31
C SER A 822 31.41 -10.59 24.04
N THR A 823 30.24 -10.71 24.66
CA THR A 823 29.78 -12.00 25.20
C THR A 823 29.22 -12.90 24.09
N VAL A 824 29.15 -14.20 24.35
CA VAL A 824 28.52 -15.15 23.41
C VAL A 824 26.99 -15.00 23.43
N ASP A 825 26.43 -14.60 24.57
CA ASP A 825 24.99 -14.44 24.78
C ASP A 825 24.41 -13.26 23.97
N GLU A 826 25.03 -12.07 24.05
CA GLU A 826 24.70 -10.89 23.21
C GLU A 826 24.73 -11.18 21.71
N LEU A 827 25.55 -12.16 21.31
CA LEU A 827 25.72 -12.59 19.93
C LEU A 827 24.78 -13.75 19.54
N GLN A 828 24.28 -14.52 20.52
CA GLN A 828 23.25 -15.53 20.28
C GLN A 828 21.89 -14.87 20.07
N ASP A 829 21.53 -13.84 20.84
CA ASP A 829 20.28 -13.07 20.64
C ASP A 829 20.18 -12.50 19.21
N LEU A 830 21.29 -11.95 18.70
CA LEU A 830 21.43 -11.48 17.31
C LEU A 830 21.29 -12.61 16.27
N ILE A 831 21.75 -13.80 16.59
CA ILE A 831 21.64 -14.95 15.70
C ILE A 831 20.20 -15.46 15.70
N ASP A 832 19.58 -15.61 16.86
CA ASP A 832 18.22 -16.11 17.03
C ASP A 832 17.17 -15.15 16.43
N THR A 833 17.48 -13.83 16.35
CA THR A 833 16.64 -12.81 15.70
C THR A 833 16.36 -13.11 14.22
N ASN A 834 17.32 -13.69 13.49
CA ASN A 834 17.18 -14.25 12.13
C ASN A 834 16.40 -13.42 11.06
N SER A 835 16.33 -12.09 11.20
CA SER A 835 15.65 -11.20 10.25
C SER A 835 16.33 -11.18 8.87
N SER A 836 15.54 -11.20 7.79
CA SER A 836 16.02 -10.90 6.44
C SER A 836 15.78 -9.44 6.07
N CYS A 837 14.70 -8.83 6.57
CA CYS A 837 14.39 -7.42 6.39
C CYS A 837 15.55 -6.50 6.85
N GLY A 838 16.12 -6.74 8.04
CA GLY A 838 17.19 -5.91 8.60
C GLY A 838 18.46 -5.88 7.75
N TYR A 839 18.79 -6.98 7.06
CA TYR A 839 19.93 -7.02 6.12
C TYR A 839 19.66 -6.15 4.88
N GLU A 840 18.49 -6.32 4.26
CA GLU A 840 18.15 -5.64 3.02
C GLU A 840 18.05 -4.12 3.21
N LEU A 841 17.49 -3.65 4.33
CA LEU A 841 17.49 -2.22 4.70
C LEU A 841 18.91 -1.65 4.87
N LYS A 842 19.86 -2.43 5.41
CA LYS A 842 21.25 -2.03 5.55
C LYS A 842 21.93 -1.88 4.18
N ARG A 843 21.78 -2.88 3.30
CA ARG A 843 22.36 -2.87 1.93
C ARG A 843 21.75 -1.75 1.09
N LEU A 844 20.44 -1.55 1.18
CA LEU A 844 19.74 -0.43 0.54
C LEU A 844 20.34 0.92 0.94
N THR A 845 20.63 1.13 2.23
CA THR A 845 21.23 2.40 2.67
C THR A 845 22.64 2.62 2.11
N ASP A 846 23.47 1.58 2.08
CA ASP A 846 24.82 1.68 1.48
C ASP A 846 24.72 1.95 -0.04
N HIS A 847 23.70 1.39 -0.70
CA HIS A 847 23.39 1.66 -2.10
C HIS A 847 22.95 3.13 -2.33
N VAL A 848 22.03 3.66 -1.51
CA VAL A 848 21.63 5.10 -1.52
C VAL A 848 22.86 5.99 -1.37
N VAL A 849 23.66 5.76 -0.32
CA VAL A 849 24.86 6.57 -0.02
C VAL A 849 25.86 6.50 -1.18
N ARG A 850 26.10 5.33 -1.79
CA ARG A 850 26.96 5.24 -2.98
C ARG A 850 26.38 6.00 -4.15
N SER A 851 25.12 5.74 -4.53
CA SER A 851 24.51 6.29 -5.75
C SER A 851 24.47 7.83 -5.75
N VAL A 852 24.09 8.47 -4.63
CA VAL A 852 24.11 9.94 -4.57
C VAL A 852 25.54 10.48 -4.65
N ASN A 853 26.50 9.86 -3.97
CA ASN A 853 27.91 10.25 -4.07
C ASN A 853 28.48 10.03 -5.48
N GLU A 854 28.05 9.01 -6.20
CA GLU A 854 28.48 8.71 -7.57
C GLU A 854 28.00 9.78 -8.55
N ILE A 855 26.74 10.23 -8.42
CA ILE A 855 26.21 11.40 -9.13
C ILE A 855 27.05 12.65 -8.80
N ARG A 856 27.23 12.99 -7.52
CA ARG A 856 28.02 14.17 -7.11
C ARG A 856 29.47 14.16 -7.60
N ASN A 857 30.13 13.00 -7.62
CA ASN A 857 31.52 12.86 -8.10
C ASN A 857 31.63 12.92 -9.62
N THR A 858 30.57 12.58 -10.36
CA THR A 858 30.54 12.71 -11.83
C THR A 858 30.07 14.09 -12.29
N THR A 859 29.31 14.81 -11.46
CA THR A 859 28.84 16.20 -11.71
C THR A 859 29.34 17.21 -10.67
N PRO A 860 30.67 17.39 -10.50
CA PRO A 860 31.25 18.17 -9.39
C PRO A 860 30.97 19.67 -9.40
N ASP A 861 30.55 20.23 -10.55
CA ASP A 861 30.20 21.64 -10.73
C ASP A 861 28.67 21.88 -10.88
N ALA A 862 27.84 20.85 -10.69
CA ALA A 862 26.38 20.95 -10.81
C ALA A 862 25.73 21.59 -9.57
N LEU A 863 24.53 22.18 -9.74
CA LEU A 863 23.77 22.75 -8.64
C LEU A 863 23.17 21.65 -7.75
N VAL A 864 22.83 22.00 -6.50
CA VAL A 864 22.16 21.09 -5.56
C VAL A 864 20.87 20.54 -6.16
N ASP A 865 20.15 21.37 -6.92
CA ASP A 865 18.84 21.03 -7.48
C ASP A 865 18.94 20.24 -8.80
N ASP A 866 20.05 20.38 -9.55
CA ASP A 866 20.40 19.44 -10.62
C ASP A 866 20.64 18.03 -10.05
N ILE A 867 21.39 17.95 -8.95
CA ILE A 867 21.66 16.71 -8.22
C ILE A 867 20.35 16.15 -7.63
N ARG A 868 19.48 17.01 -7.08
CA ARG A 868 18.18 16.65 -6.52
C ARG A 868 17.28 15.98 -7.56
N VAL A 869 17.05 16.63 -8.72
CA VAL A 869 16.25 16.05 -9.81
C VAL A 869 16.86 14.72 -10.29
N THR A 870 18.17 14.68 -10.51
CA THR A 870 18.88 13.47 -10.97
C THR A 870 18.75 12.30 -10.00
N VAL A 871 18.88 12.57 -8.69
CA VAL A 871 18.74 11.54 -7.64
C VAL A 871 17.29 11.07 -7.52
N TYR A 872 16.32 11.99 -7.48
CA TYR A 872 14.90 11.64 -7.34
C TYR A 872 14.35 10.84 -8.53
N GLN A 873 14.93 10.98 -9.73
CA GLN A 873 14.59 10.19 -10.92
C GLN A 873 15.36 8.86 -11.05
N SER A 874 16.32 8.58 -10.16
CA SER A 874 17.18 7.39 -10.25
C SER A 874 16.51 6.10 -9.76
N SER A 875 16.99 4.94 -10.25
CA SER A 875 16.41 3.62 -9.90
C SER A 875 16.46 3.29 -8.40
N ILE A 876 17.43 3.84 -7.67
CA ILE A 876 17.55 3.66 -6.22
C ILE A 876 16.40 4.34 -5.46
N VAL A 877 15.88 5.46 -5.97
CA VAL A 877 14.66 6.11 -5.47
C VAL A 877 13.41 5.40 -5.99
N MET A 878 13.34 5.21 -7.30
CA MET A 878 12.12 4.78 -8.00
C MET A 878 11.76 3.31 -7.83
N ASN A 879 12.76 2.44 -7.62
CA ASN A 879 12.59 0.98 -7.66
C ASN A 879 13.16 0.31 -6.40
N ASP A 880 14.42 0.58 -6.02
CA ASP A 880 15.10 -0.16 -4.95
C ASP A 880 14.49 0.10 -3.56
N ILE A 881 14.24 1.38 -3.20
CA ILE A 881 13.57 1.74 -1.93
C ILE A 881 12.16 1.13 -1.84
N PRO A 882 11.25 1.30 -2.83
CA PRO A 882 9.95 0.64 -2.81
C PRO A 882 10.03 -0.88 -2.67
N ALA A 883 10.91 -1.55 -3.43
CA ALA A 883 11.03 -3.01 -3.47
C ALA A 883 11.53 -3.59 -2.14
N VAL A 884 12.63 -3.06 -1.57
CA VAL A 884 13.19 -3.54 -0.29
C VAL A 884 12.26 -3.25 0.88
N THR A 885 11.63 -2.07 0.92
CA THR A 885 10.65 -1.76 1.97
C THR A 885 9.40 -2.65 1.86
N ASN A 886 8.98 -3.03 0.65
CA ASN A 886 7.89 -3.98 0.47
C ASN A 886 8.30 -5.44 0.78
N TYR A 887 9.54 -5.86 0.48
CA TYR A 887 10.07 -7.16 0.87
C TYR A 887 9.97 -7.39 2.39
N CYS A 888 10.29 -6.38 3.19
CA CYS A 888 10.13 -6.39 4.65
C CYS A 888 8.70 -6.72 5.13
N MET A 889 7.66 -6.41 4.34
CA MET A 889 6.27 -6.66 4.75
C MET A 889 5.97 -8.14 5.02
N LYS A 890 6.67 -9.07 4.36
CA LYS A 890 6.53 -10.52 4.60
C LYS A 890 6.91 -10.93 6.03
N GLU A 891 7.87 -10.23 6.62
CA GLU A 891 8.34 -10.42 8.00
C GLU A 891 7.47 -9.62 9.00
N LEU A 892 7.06 -8.41 8.62
CA LEU A 892 6.18 -7.55 9.43
C LEU A 892 4.79 -8.16 9.62
N LEU A 893 4.15 -8.68 8.56
CA LEU A 893 2.82 -9.31 8.61
C LEU A 893 2.80 -10.63 9.41
N GLY A 894 3.96 -11.25 9.67
CA GLY A 894 4.06 -12.39 10.59
C GLY A 894 3.94 -12.00 12.08
N ASN A 895 4.20 -10.73 12.41
CA ASN A 895 4.38 -10.25 13.79
C ASN A 895 3.51 -9.01 14.15
N LYS A 896 2.79 -8.42 13.18
CA LYS A 896 1.99 -7.19 13.32
C LYS A 896 0.62 -7.35 12.64
N THR A 897 -0.32 -6.46 12.97
CA THR A 897 -1.53 -6.26 12.17
C THR A 897 -1.18 -5.67 10.79
N ILE A 898 -2.07 -5.81 9.81
CA ILE A 898 -1.88 -5.28 8.45
C ILE A 898 -1.59 -3.77 8.50
N THR A 899 -2.38 -3.01 9.26
CA THR A 899 -2.18 -1.56 9.47
C THR A 899 -0.78 -1.26 10.04
N ALA A 900 -0.40 -1.89 11.16
CA ALA A 900 0.89 -1.62 11.80
C ALA A 900 2.09 -2.10 10.95
N ALA A 901 1.90 -3.06 10.05
CA ALA A 901 2.91 -3.43 9.05
C ALA A 901 3.09 -2.31 8.00
N PHE A 902 2.00 -1.80 7.42
CA PHE A 902 2.06 -0.68 6.47
C PHE A 902 2.60 0.60 7.13
N GLU A 903 2.18 0.96 8.35
CA GLU A 903 2.76 2.07 9.14
C GLU A 903 4.30 1.96 9.22
N THR A 904 4.80 0.76 9.52
CA THR A 904 6.24 0.49 9.65
C THR A 904 6.94 0.67 8.30
N ARG A 905 6.36 0.17 7.20
CA ARG A 905 6.89 0.34 5.84
C ARG A 905 6.91 1.79 5.39
N ASP A 906 5.84 2.53 5.64
CA ASP A 906 5.71 3.92 5.21
C ASP A 906 6.65 4.84 6.01
N MET A 907 6.89 4.51 7.27
CA MET A 907 7.94 5.15 8.08
C MET A 907 9.35 4.86 7.54
N LEU A 908 9.65 3.63 7.11
CA LEU A 908 10.93 3.30 6.45
C LEU A 908 11.10 4.09 5.15
N ARG A 909 10.06 4.16 4.31
CA ARG A 909 10.03 4.95 3.06
C ARG A 909 10.32 6.44 3.33
N LYS A 910 9.65 7.06 4.31
CA LYS A 910 9.92 8.43 4.76
C LYS A 910 11.35 8.62 5.28
N THR A 911 11.89 7.65 6.00
CA THR A 911 13.27 7.70 6.56
C THR A 911 14.32 7.74 5.45
N PHE A 912 14.15 6.97 4.37
CA PHE A 912 15.05 7.04 3.22
C PHE A 912 15.00 8.40 2.51
N GLY A 913 13.84 9.04 2.44
CA GLY A 913 13.72 10.39 1.88
C GLY A 913 14.55 11.45 2.62
N VAL A 914 14.59 11.39 3.95
CA VAL A 914 15.45 12.29 4.76
C VAL A 914 16.93 12.05 4.47
N ILE A 915 17.36 10.78 4.42
CA ILE A 915 18.75 10.39 4.10
C ILE A 915 19.16 10.90 2.70
N ILE A 916 18.26 10.82 1.72
CA ILE A 916 18.47 11.30 0.35
C ILE A 916 18.63 12.82 0.33
N ASP A 917 17.74 13.56 1.00
CA ASP A 917 17.82 15.03 1.04
C ASP A 917 19.12 15.52 1.71
N GLU A 918 19.57 14.91 2.82
CA GLU A 918 20.87 15.23 3.44
C GLU A 918 22.06 15.03 2.48
N LEU A 919 22.07 13.92 1.73
CA LEU A 919 23.11 13.58 0.75
C LEU A 919 23.08 14.52 -0.47
N VAL A 920 21.90 14.93 -0.92
CA VAL A 920 21.67 15.88 -2.01
C VAL A 920 22.06 17.30 -1.59
N GLU A 921 21.79 17.72 -0.37
CA GLU A 921 22.13 19.05 0.13
C GLU A 921 23.62 19.15 0.48
N THR A 922 24.15 18.28 1.36
CA THR A 922 25.49 18.47 1.96
C THR A 922 26.63 17.71 1.27
N GLY A 923 26.35 16.65 0.51
CA GLY A 923 27.37 15.77 -0.08
C GLY A 923 27.98 14.77 0.89
N THR A 924 27.39 14.69 2.08
CA THR A 924 27.56 13.68 3.12
C THR A 924 26.18 13.36 3.67
N THR A 925 26.00 12.35 4.52
CA THR A 925 25.02 12.53 5.59
C THR A 925 25.69 13.36 6.66
N ASP A 926 25.01 14.36 7.25
CA ASP A 926 25.61 15.10 8.36
C ASP A 926 25.70 14.21 9.62
N MET A 927 24.87 13.15 9.64
CA MET A 927 24.70 12.14 10.69
C MET A 927 24.09 12.71 11.98
N GLY A 928 23.18 13.68 11.86
CA GLY A 928 22.51 14.36 12.98
C GLY A 928 23.46 15.29 13.73
N LYS A 929 24.12 16.19 13.01
CA LYS A 929 25.21 17.05 13.52
C LYS A 929 24.80 18.52 13.64
N ASP A 930 24.00 19.03 12.72
CA ASP A 930 23.35 20.34 12.84
C ASP A 930 22.08 20.26 13.73
N VAL A 931 21.66 19.03 14.11
CA VAL A 931 20.67 18.76 15.16
C VAL A 931 21.32 18.86 16.55
N ALA A 932 21.61 20.10 16.96
CA ALA A 932 21.86 20.54 18.35
C ALA A 932 23.07 19.94 19.13
N GLU A 933 24.28 20.26 18.66
CA GLU A 933 25.52 20.55 19.43
C GLU A 933 26.11 19.50 20.42
N ASP A 934 25.49 18.34 20.67
CA ASP A 934 26.05 17.30 21.54
C ASP A 934 26.70 16.15 20.75
N GLU A 935 27.84 15.62 21.24
CA GLU A 935 28.66 14.53 20.66
C GLU A 935 27.95 13.14 20.67
N TYR A 936 26.65 13.17 20.96
CA TYR A 936 25.74 12.05 21.24
C TYR A 936 25.00 11.58 19.99
N MET A 937 24.33 12.48 19.25
CA MET A 937 23.53 12.11 18.07
C MET A 937 24.39 11.56 16.93
N LEU A 938 25.54 12.20 16.66
CA LEU A 938 26.55 11.72 15.70
C LEU A 938 26.97 10.25 15.94
N LYS A 939 26.93 9.81 17.20
CA LYS A 939 27.31 8.45 17.61
C LYS A 939 26.12 7.48 17.53
N VAL A 940 24.92 7.95 17.86
CA VAL A 940 23.66 7.21 17.71
C VAL A 940 23.32 6.99 16.23
N ALA A 941 23.63 7.92 15.32
CA ALA A 941 23.46 7.72 13.88
C ALA A 941 24.41 6.63 13.32
N ASN A 942 25.72 6.72 13.65
CA ASN A 942 26.74 5.78 13.17
C ASN A 942 26.54 4.34 13.69
N MET A 943 26.17 4.16 14.97
CA MET A 943 25.76 2.83 15.46
C MET A 943 24.34 2.47 15.03
N GLY A 944 23.46 3.47 14.91
CA GLY A 944 22.06 3.34 14.56
C GLY A 944 21.87 2.51 13.31
N LEU A 945 22.48 2.91 12.18
CA LEU A 945 22.33 2.18 10.92
C LEU A 945 22.75 0.70 10.97
N VAL A 946 23.66 0.33 11.88
CA VAL A 946 24.01 -1.07 12.15
C VAL A 946 22.96 -1.73 13.05
N VAL A 947 22.51 -1.04 14.10
CA VAL A 947 21.46 -1.49 15.04
C VAL A 947 20.10 -1.68 14.35
N LEU A 948 19.77 -0.85 13.34
CA LEU A 948 18.58 -1.01 12.49
C LEU A 948 18.54 -2.37 11.76
N SER A 949 19.70 -3.01 11.56
CA SER A 949 19.79 -4.34 10.94
C SER A 949 19.68 -5.51 11.93
N THR A 950 19.58 -5.22 13.24
CA THR A 950 19.75 -6.21 14.30
C THR A 950 18.74 -6.14 15.46
N ILE A 951 18.08 -4.99 15.67
CA ILE A 951 17.11 -4.81 16.75
C ILE A 951 15.81 -4.25 16.15
N ASP A 952 14.73 -5.01 16.36
CA ASP A 952 13.30 -4.70 16.21
C ASP A 952 12.91 -3.43 15.40
N PRO A 953 12.18 -3.59 14.26
CA PRO A 953 11.54 -2.49 13.53
C PRO A 953 10.76 -1.46 14.36
N THR A 954 10.28 -1.77 15.57
CA THR A 954 9.63 -0.77 16.46
C THR A 954 10.57 0.36 16.88
N GLY A 955 11.87 0.09 17.08
CA GLY A 955 12.86 1.11 17.47
C GLY A 955 13.10 2.15 16.37
N ILE A 956 12.88 1.77 15.11
CA ILE A 956 13.06 2.63 13.93
C ILE A 956 12.00 3.74 13.90
N ALA A 957 10.75 3.40 14.22
CA ALA A 957 9.64 4.35 14.24
C ALA A 957 9.80 5.43 15.33
N TYR A 958 10.37 5.08 16.49
CA TYR A 958 10.64 6.05 17.56
C TYR A 958 11.82 6.99 17.22
N MET A 959 12.82 6.51 16.47
CA MET A 959 13.89 7.36 15.92
C MET A 959 13.31 8.36 14.91
N ALA A 960 12.63 7.88 13.87
CA ALA A 960 12.17 8.71 12.76
C ALA A 960 11.15 9.78 13.18
N SER A 961 10.25 9.47 14.13
CA SER A 961 9.24 10.42 14.65
C SER A 961 9.81 11.62 15.41
N GLN A 962 11.10 11.62 15.81
CA GLN A 962 11.75 12.83 16.37
C GLN A 962 12.21 13.82 15.29
N PHE A 963 12.34 13.41 14.02
CA PHE A 963 12.84 14.24 12.91
C PHE A 963 11.74 14.76 11.99
N VAL A 964 10.61 14.05 11.89
CA VAL A 964 9.48 14.46 11.05
C VAL A 964 8.67 15.54 11.74
N GLN A 965 8.99 16.81 11.45
CA GLN A 965 8.01 17.90 11.51
C GLN A 965 6.82 17.56 10.59
N PRO A 966 5.63 18.15 10.77
CA PRO A 966 4.51 18.02 9.82
C PRO A 966 4.82 18.78 8.52
N ILE A 967 5.82 18.32 7.77
CA ILE A 967 6.18 18.76 6.43
C ILE A 967 5.60 17.74 5.46
N CYS A 968 5.02 18.22 4.36
CA CYS A 968 4.52 17.38 3.27
C CYS A 968 5.70 16.69 2.58
N GLY A 969 6.05 15.49 3.05
CA GLY A 969 7.12 14.68 2.48
C GLY A 969 6.70 14.06 1.14
N PRO A 970 7.63 13.94 0.16
CA PRO A 970 7.29 13.44 -1.17
C PRO A 970 6.86 11.97 -1.13
N THR A 971 5.76 11.67 -1.81
CA THR A 971 5.16 10.33 -1.96
C THR A 971 5.90 9.43 -2.95
N ALA A 972 6.98 9.91 -3.56
CA ALA A 972 7.88 9.24 -4.51
C ALA A 972 8.26 7.78 -4.14
N TYR A 973 8.36 7.48 -2.84
CA TYR A 973 8.84 6.19 -2.34
C TYR A 973 7.80 5.06 -2.34
N LEU A 974 6.60 5.27 -2.92
CA LEU A 974 5.59 4.22 -3.08
C LEU A 974 5.94 3.22 -4.18
N GLY A 975 6.59 3.68 -5.26
CA GLY A 975 7.00 2.87 -6.41
C GLY A 975 5.84 2.40 -7.30
N GLU A 976 6.12 1.44 -8.18
CA GLU A 976 5.08 0.76 -8.97
C GLU A 976 4.16 -0.06 -8.07
N ILE A 977 2.85 0.00 -8.33
CA ILE A 977 1.84 -0.74 -7.57
C ILE A 977 1.38 -1.97 -8.36
N ASP A 978 1.24 -3.10 -7.68
CA ASP A 978 0.80 -4.37 -8.28
C ASP A 978 -0.72 -4.46 -8.38
N ASP A 979 -1.22 -5.27 -9.32
CA ASP A 979 -2.63 -5.46 -9.66
C ASP A 979 -3.56 -5.62 -8.44
N GLY A 980 -4.77 -5.05 -8.55
CA GLY A 980 -5.85 -5.21 -7.58
C GLY A 980 -7.02 -4.24 -7.80
N ARG A 981 -8.04 -4.34 -6.94
CA ARG A 981 -9.16 -3.39 -6.91
C ARG A 981 -8.69 -2.06 -6.30
N LEU A 982 -9.27 -0.94 -6.68
CA LEU A 982 -8.77 0.39 -6.26
C LEU A 982 -8.74 0.59 -4.74
N TYR A 983 -9.71 0.04 -4.00
CA TYR A 983 -9.73 0.01 -2.53
C TYR A 983 -8.54 -0.75 -1.93
N ASP A 984 -8.23 -1.94 -2.45
CA ASP A 984 -7.17 -2.81 -1.93
C ASP A 984 -5.77 -2.36 -2.39
N ALA A 985 -5.64 -1.92 -3.65
CA ALA A 985 -4.36 -1.63 -4.31
C ALA A 985 -3.95 -0.15 -4.28
N LEU A 986 -4.84 0.77 -4.68
CA LEU A 986 -4.53 2.20 -4.84
C LEU A 986 -4.93 3.07 -3.64
N GLY A 987 -5.55 2.47 -2.61
CA GLY A 987 -5.99 3.17 -1.41
C GLY A 987 -7.16 4.10 -1.65
N LEU A 988 -8.12 3.69 -2.49
CA LEU A 988 -9.35 4.45 -2.74
C LEU A 988 -10.13 4.71 -1.44
N THR A 989 -10.43 5.98 -1.15
CA THR A 989 -11.29 6.41 -0.04
C THR A 989 -12.35 7.41 -0.50
N THR A 990 -13.52 7.35 0.13
CA THR A 990 -14.64 8.28 -0.10
C THR A 990 -15.10 8.87 1.22
N VAL A 991 -15.28 10.19 1.27
CA VAL A 991 -15.81 10.93 2.43
C VAL A 991 -17.17 11.53 2.05
N ASP A 992 -18.11 11.46 2.99
CA ASP A 992 -19.55 11.73 2.81
C ASP A 992 -20.19 10.91 1.65
N GLU A 993 -21.43 11.27 1.29
CA GLU A 993 -22.29 10.47 0.41
C GLU A 993 -22.01 10.61 -1.09
N ALA A 994 -21.48 11.76 -1.55
CA ALA A 994 -21.44 12.11 -2.97
C ALA A 994 -20.79 11.03 -3.85
N PHE A 995 -19.74 10.37 -3.35
CA PHE A 995 -18.98 9.36 -4.10
C PHE A 995 -19.13 7.91 -3.60
N THR A 996 -20.00 7.67 -2.60
CA THR A 996 -20.21 6.34 -2.01
C THR A 996 -20.58 5.31 -3.08
N GLY A 997 -19.85 4.19 -3.09
CA GLY A 997 -20.04 3.12 -4.06
C GLY A 997 -19.27 3.27 -5.37
N SER A 998 -18.35 4.23 -5.47
CA SER A 998 -17.35 4.27 -6.55
C SER A 998 -16.42 3.06 -6.46
N TYR A 999 -15.98 2.49 -7.59
CA TYR A 999 -15.20 1.25 -7.61
C TYR A 999 -14.38 1.11 -8.90
N GLY A 1000 -13.53 0.08 -8.98
CA GLY A 1000 -12.81 -0.25 -10.21
C GLY A 1000 -11.57 -1.11 -9.98
N THR A 1001 -10.69 -1.14 -10.98
CA THR A 1001 -9.46 -1.96 -11.00
C THR A 1001 -8.21 -1.21 -11.48
N TRP A 1002 -7.07 -1.60 -10.94
CA TRP A 1002 -5.73 -1.27 -11.42
C TRP A 1002 -5.05 -2.53 -11.95
N THR A 1003 -4.46 -2.44 -13.15
CA THR A 1003 -3.46 -3.40 -13.64
C THR A 1003 -2.13 -2.71 -13.91
N LYS A 1004 -1.04 -3.35 -13.51
CA LYS A 1004 0.33 -2.83 -13.65
C LYS A 1004 0.81 -2.86 -15.10
N THR A 1005 0.49 -3.94 -15.82
CA THR A 1005 0.60 -4.00 -17.29
C THR A 1005 -0.65 -3.37 -17.91
N GLY A 1006 -0.52 -2.51 -18.92
CA GLY A 1006 -1.67 -1.86 -19.55
C GLY A 1006 -1.36 -0.97 -20.75
N ASP A 1007 -2.32 -0.13 -21.14
CA ASP A 1007 -2.28 0.75 -22.31
C ASP A 1007 -1.81 2.18 -22.00
N GLY A 1008 -1.58 2.49 -20.73
CA GLY A 1008 -1.20 3.80 -20.22
C GLY A 1008 -2.37 4.73 -19.95
N VAL A 1009 -3.61 4.23 -19.88
CA VAL A 1009 -4.83 5.04 -19.70
C VAL A 1009 -5.32 5.05 -18.25
N VAL A 1010 -5.84 6.20 -17.84
CA VAL A 1010 -6.66 6.40 -16.64
C VAL A 1010 -8.08 6.73 -17.12
N HIS A 1011 -8.96 5.73 -17.09
CA HIS A 1011 -10.34 5.80 -17.57
C HIS A 1011 -11.31 6.00 -16.39
N LEU A 1012 -11.99 7.14 -16.35
CA LEU A 1012 -13.01 7.47 -15.36
C LEU A 1012 -14.40 7.46 -16.00
N ILE A 1013 -15.31 6.66 -15.44
CA ILE A 1013 -16.71 6.56 -15.85
C ILE A 1013 -17.56 7.23 -14.77
N PHE A 1014 -17.95 8.49 -14.98
CA PHE A 1014 -18.82 9.21 -14.05
C PHE A 1014 -20.27 8.77 -14.22
N GLU A 1015 -20.84 8.13 -13.20
CA GLU A 1015 -22.24 7.69 -13.16
C GLU A 1015 -23.08 8.61 -12.26
N SER A 1016 -23.84 9.53 -12.87
CA SER A 1016 -24.78 10.37 -12.11
C SER A 1016 -26.08 9.63 -11.80
N VAL A 1017 -26.41 9.50 -10.53
CA VAL A 1017 -27.81 9.36 -10.06
C VAL A 1017 -28.29 10.62 -9.35
N ASP A 1018 -27.57 11.73 -9.55
CA ASP A 1018 -27.95 13.04 -9.04
C ASP A 1018 -29.18 13.57 -9.78
N THR A 1019 -30.01 14.36 -9.09
CA THR A 1019 -31.21 14.98 -9.66
C THR A 1019 -30.96 16.37 -10.23
N GLU A 1020 -29.76 16.91 -10.02
CA GLU A 1020 -29.30 18.20 -10.51
C GLU A 1020 -28.00 18.01 -11.31
N ASP A 1021 -27.68 18.94 -12.22
CA ASP A 1021 -26.41 18.94 -12.95
C ASP A 1021 -25.24 19.25 -11.99
N VAL A 1022 -24.10 18.58 -12.17
CA VAL A 1022 -22.91 18.71 -11.32
C VAL A 1022 -21.65 19.00 -12.14
N THR A 1023 -20.64 19.58 -11.48
CA THR A 1023 -19.27 19.61 -12.01
C THR A 1023 -18.35 18.89 -11.02
N VAL A 1024 -17.64 17.86 -11.48
CA VAL A 1024 -16.58 17.22 -10.68
C VAL A 1024 -15.26 17.92 -10.97
N VAL A 1025 -14.55 18.37 -9.92
CA VAL A 1025 -13.20 18.93 -10.07
C VAL A 1025 -12.19 17.82 -9.83
N VAL A 1026 -11.36 17.53 -10.84
CA VAL A 1026 -10.25 16.59 -10.72
C VAL A 1026 -9.01 17.36 -10.25
N HIS A 1027 -8.48 17.01 -9.09
CA HIS A 1027 -7.19 17.47 -8.59
C HIS A 1027 -6.13 16.38 -8.73
N SER A 1028 -4.89 16.79 -8.97
CA SER A 1028 -3.73 15.90 -9.06
C SER A 1028 -2.55 16.48 -8.29
N GLY A 1029 -2.08 15.77 -7.26
CA GLY A 1029 -1.02 16.25 -6.36
C GLY A 1029 -1.42 17.46 -5.49
N GLY A 1030 -2.72 17.73 -5.37
CA GLY A 1030 -3.32 18.89 -4.70
C GLY A 1030 -3.78 20.00 -5.65
N ASP A 1031 -3.11 20.17 -6.78
CA ASP A 1031 -3.42 21.21 -7.76
C ASP A 1031 -4.62 20.80 -8.64
N LYS A 1032 -5.47 21.75 -9.01
CA LYS A 1032 -6.62 21.51 -9.90
C LYS A 1032 -6.12 21.15 -11.32
N TYR A 1033 -6.53 19.98 -11.81
CA TYR A 1033 -6.14 19.44 -13.12
C TYR A 1033 -7.26 19.59 -14.17
N ALA A 1034 -8.50 19.20 -13.85
CA ALA A 1034 -9.63 19.28 -14.79
C ALA A 1034 -10.98 19.60 -14.10
N GLU A 1035 -11.99 19.91 -14.91
CA GLU A 1035 -13.40 19.98 -14.53
C GLU A 1035 -14.20 19.10 -15.50
N VAL A 1036 -15.11 18.29 -14.98
CA VAL A 1036 -15.98 17.40 -15.76
C VAL A 1036 -17.43 17.72 -15.41
N ASP A 1037 -18.16 18.31 -16.36
CA ASP A 1037 -19.59 18.55 -16.23
C ASP A 1037 -20.38 17.25 -16.50
N VAL A 1038 -21.22 16.85 -15.54
CA VAL A 1038 -22.06 15.64 -15.61
C VAL A 1038 -23.50 16.03 -15.34
N ALA A 1039 -24.40 15.77 -16.29
CA ALA A 1039 -25.81 16.16 -16.16
C ALA A 1039 -26.59 15.21 -15.22
N ALA A 1040 -27.75 15.68 -14.75
CA ALA A 1040 -28.64 14.90 -13.88
C ALA A 1040 -29.06 13.56 -14.52
N GLY A 1041 -28.58 12.44 -13.97
CA GLY A 1041 -28.89 11.09 -14.47
C GLY A 1041 -28.10 10.61 -15.70
N ASP A 1042 -27.10 11.37 -16.18
CA ASP A 1042 -26.25 10.98 -17.31
C ASP A 1042 -24.95 10.26 -16.88
N THR A 1043 -24.38 9.49 -17.81
CA THR A 1043 -23.04 8.88 -17.69
C THR A 1043 -22.05 9.61 -18.59
N VAL A 1044 -20.89 10.00 -18.06
CA VAL A 1044 -19.83 10.71 -18.79
C VAL A 1044 -18.49 10.02 -18.60
N THR A 1045 -17.76 9.73 -19.68
CA THR A 1045 -16.39 9.20 -19.64
C THR A 1045 -15.37 10.32 -19.71
N TRP A 1046 -14.28 10.19 -18.95
CA TRP A 1046 -13.12 11.07 -18.99
C TRP A 1046 -11.84 10.24 -18.98
N ASP A 1047 -10.90 10.60 -19.84
CA ASP A 1047 -9.63 9.92 -20.01
C ASP A 1047 -8.46 10.83 -19.60
N ALA A 1048 -7.37 10.22 -19.18
CA ALA A 1048 -6.06 10.83 -19.05
C ALA A 1048 -4.98 9.75 -19.23
N THR A 1049 -3.71 10.11 -19.31
CA THR A 1049 -2.61 9.12 -19.35
C THR A 1049 -2.01 8.88 -17.96
N VAL A 1050 -1.62 7.63 -17.68
CA VAL A 1050 -0.91 7.26 -16.44
C VAL A 1050 0.33 8.14 -16.26
N PRO A 1051 1.22 8.38 -17.24
CA PRO A 1051 2.41 9.19 -17.02
C PRO A 1051 2.17 10.69 -16.74
N GLU A 1052 1.00 11.24 -17.11
CA GLU A 1052 0.60 12.60 -16.73
C GLU A 1052 0.19 12.70 -15.25
N LEU A 1053 -0.42 11.65 -14.72
CA LEU A 1053 -1.02 11.61 -13.38
C LEU A 1053 -0.22 10.82 -12.34
N GLN A 1054 0.73 9.99 -12.77
CA GLN A 1054 1.52 9.10 -11.91
C GLN A 1054 2.31 9.85 -10.84
N ASP A 1055 2.61 9.12 -9.77
CA ASP A 1055 3.36 9.55 -8.60
C ASP A 1055 2.70 10.72 -7.83
N LYS A 1056 1.36 10.81 -7.94
CA LYS A 1056 0.51 11.83 -7.30
C LYS A 1056 -0.75 11.20 -6.69
N ASN A 1057 -1.34 11.91 -5.73
CA ASN A 1057 -2.74 11.66 -5.36
C ASN A 1057 -3.66 12.16 -6.49
N MET A 1058 -4.79 11.49 -6.70
CA MET A 1058 -5.96 12.04 -7.37
C MET A 1058 -7.04 12.29 -6.32
N TYR A 1059 -7.53 13.53 -6.24
CA TYR A 1059 -8.62 13.93 -5.37
C TYR A 1059 -9.76 14.49 -6.23
N LEU A 1060 -11.00 14.04 -5.99
CA LEU A 1060 -12.20 14.53 -6.66
C LEU A 1060 -13.10 15.20 -5.63
N ASP A 1061 -13.55 16.43 -5.91
CA ASP A 1061 -14.72 17.01 -5.26
C ASP A 1061 -15.86 17.24 -6.25
N ARG A 1062 -17.10 17.32 -5.74
CA ARG A 1062 -18.31 17.43 -6.56
C ARG A 1062 -19.06 18.72 -6.26
N TRP A 1063 -18.79 19.74 -7.07
CA TRP A 1063 -19.39 21.07 -6.98
C TRP A 1063 -20.84 21.09 -7.48
N ARG A 1064 -21.69 21.85 -6.77
CA ARG A 1064 -23.00 22.32 -7.26
C ARG A 1064 -23.15 23.83 -7.03
N PRO A 1065 -23.80 24.57 -7.95
CA PRO A 1065 -24.14 25.98 -7.72
C PRO A 1065 -25.29 26.12 -6.70
N GLY A 1066 -24.96 26.45 -5.45
CA GLY A 1066 -25.95 26.64 -4.38
C GLY A 1066 -26.92 27.80 -4.63
N LEU A 1067 -27.94 27.95 -3.77
CA LEU A 1067 -29.09 28.87 -3.90
C LEU A 1067 -28.77 30.38 -4.09
N LEU A 1068 -27.50 30.78 -4.03
CA LEU A 1068 -27.01 32.15 -4.29
C LEU A 1068 -25.82 32.21 -5.29
N GLY A 1069 -25.48 31.11 -5.95
CA GLY A 1069 -24.30 31.02 -6.83
C GLY A 1069 -22.97 31.08 -6.09
N LEU A 1070 -22.96 30.72 -4.80
CA LEU A 1070 -21.74 30.57 -4.01
C LEU A 1070 -21.24 29.12 -4.12
N PRO A 1071 -19.92 28.88 -4.28
CA PRO A 1071 -19.35 27.55 -4.20
C PRO A 1071 -19.53 26.91 -2.83
N GLY A 1072 -19.62 25.58 -2.82
CA GLY A 1072 -19.50 24.75 -1.62
C GLY A 1072 -19.14 23.32 -2.02
N SER A 1073 -18.14 22.75 -1.36
CA SER A 1073 -17.68 21.36 -1.51
C SER A 1073 -18.48 20.35 -0.68
N GLY A 1074 -19.31 20.85 0.25
CA GLY A 1074 -20.00 20.06 1.29
C GLY A 1074 -21.09 19.11 0.77
N GLY A 1075 -20.65 18.01 0.16
CA GLY A 1075 -21.45 16.82 -0.14
C GLY A 1075 -20.61 15.55 -0.26
N GLY A 1076 -19.28 15.67 -0.38
CA GLY A 1076 -18.33 14.57 -0.30
C GLY A 1076 -17.18 14.67 -1.30
N SER A 1077 -16.19 13.79 -1.11
CA SER A 1077 -14.99 13.71 -1.97
C SER A 1077 -14.50 12.27 -2.12
N LEU A 1078 -13.71 12.03 -3.17
CA LEU A 1078 -13.03 10.78 -3.47
C LEU A 1078 -11.51 11.00 -3.56
N LEU A 1079 -10.72 10.04 -3.11
CA LEU A 1079 -9.26 10.10 -3.09
C LEU A 1079 -8.64 8.75 -3.46
N LEU A 1080 -7.55 8.74 -4.23
CA LEU A 1080 -6.69 7.57 -4.43
C LEU A 1080 -5.26 7.98 -4.82
N TRP A 1081 -4.35 7.01 -4.86
CA TRP A 1081 -3.04 7.15 -5.51
C TRP A 1081 -3.12 6.85 -7.00
N ILE A 1082 -2.44 7.62 -7.85
CA ILE A 1082 -2.14 7.21 -9.23
C ILE A 1082 -0.69 6.73 -9.28
N PRO A 1083 -0.43 5.42 -9.43
CA PRO A 1083 0.92 4.89 -9.44
C PRO A 1083 1.61 5.07 -10.79
N ARG A 1084 2.94 5.06 -10.76
CA ARG A 1084 3.77 4.84 -11.94
C ARG A 1084 3.72 3.38 -12.39
N SER A 1085 3.87 3.14 -13.69
CA SER A 1085 4.20 1.83 -14.24
C SER A 1085 5.14 1.94 -15.43
N SER A 1086 6.23 1.17 -15.41
CA SER A 1086 7.07 0.97 -16.59
C SER A 1086 6.36 0.17 -17.69
N GLU A 1087 5.38 -0.67 -17.33
CA GLU A 1087 4.57 -1.50 -18.24
C GLU A 1087 3.27 -0.80 -18.70
N GLY A 1088 3.26 0.53 -18.69
CA GLY A 1088 2.13 1.39 -19.05
C GLY A 1088 1.09 1.52 -17.94
N GLY A 1089 0.56 0.40 -17.47
CA GLY A 1089 -0.54 0.32 -16.52
C GLY A 1089 -1.89 0.71 -17.09
N HIS A 1090 -2.96 0.39 -16.37
CA HIS A 1090 -4.32 0.79 -16.72
C HIS A 1090 -5.15 0.96 -15.44
N LEU A 1091 -5.90 2.05 -15.37
CA LEU A 1091 -6.86 2.33 -14.30
C LEU A 1091 -8.25 2.47 -14.91
N GLU A 1092 -9.18 1.61 -14.50
CA GLU A 1092 -10.61 1.71 -14.84
C GLU A 1092 -11.38 1.99 -13.53
N MET A 1093 -12.10 3.11 -13.46
CA MET A 1093 -12.87 3.51 -12.27
C MET A 1093 -14.26 4.03 -12.62
N HIS A 1094 -15.29 3.40 -12.07
CA HIS A 1094 -16.64 3.94 -12.01
C HIS A 1094 -16.73 4.91 -10.84
N VAL A 1095 -16.81 6.21 -11.17
CA VAL A 1095 -17.00 7.28 -10.20
C VAL A 1095 -18.49 7.51 -10.02
N ARG A 1096 -19.03 6.97 -8.95
CA ARG A 1096 -20.44 7.13 -8.61
C ARG A 1096 -20.70 8.55 -8.14
N ILE A 1097 -21.79 9.18 -8.61
CA ILE A 1097 -22.23 10.49 -8.14
C ILE A 1097 -23.66 10.38 -7.59
N ASN A 1098 -23.78 10.52 -6.27
CA ASN A 1098 -25.05 10.42 -5.55
C ASN A 1098 -25.63 11.79 -5.19
N VAL A 1099 -26.94 11.82 -4.94
CA VAL A 1099 -27.66 12.97 -4.38
C VAL A 1099 -27.16 13.27 -2.96
N SER A 1100 -26.92 14.55 -2.68
CA SER A 1100 -26.76 15.18 -1.35
C SER A 1100 -27.70 16.38 -1.20
#